data_AF-A0A160N5H8-F1
#
_entry.id   AF-A0A160N5H8-F1
#
_cell.length_a   1.000
_cell.length_b   1.000
_cell.length_c   1.000
_cell.angle_alpha   90.00
_cell.angle_beta   90.00
_cell.angle_gamma   90.00
#
_symmetry.space_group_name_H-M   'P 1'
#
loop_
_entity.id
_entity.type
_entity.pdbx_description
1 polymer ?
#
loop_
_entity_poly.entity_id
_entity_poly.type
_entity_poly.pdbx_seq_one_letter_code
_entity_poly.pdbx_strand_id
1 'polypeptide(L)'
;MKFGGTSVATLPRWQNIRELVASRRAEGARVLVVVSALTGITDALKQLCGEGDRAKRMAAADAIAQRHYDLLAHMQLETPPTLAERLRTLAELADKGPAELGELAWSAQVQAHGELMSSALGAAFLSHSGVPTEWVDARECLSAIALPNQNERTRLLSAMVDARPDPALNARLAERGEVFITQGFIAREADVEGSRRRTVLLGRGGSDTSASYFGALLKAARVEIWTDVAGMFTANPRQVPGARLLQKLDYEEAQEIASTGAKVLHPRCLSPLREPRVPLLIKDTNRPELEGTVIGPEVREHAPSVKAISARKGITLVSMESVGMWQQVGFLADVFAQFKQHGLSVDLIGSAETNVTVSLDPTENLLDSDAVAALAADLAKVCRVKVIAPCAAITLVGRGMRSMLHTLSGVLAEFGQLRVHLISQSSNNLNLTFVVDESVVDELLPHLHELLIAAGALRTDDSALFGPSWQALYGSGETPVAASAWWREAERERLLAIAAEATPRYVYHLPTVRAQARELKTLAAVDRLHYAVKANTHPAILKAIAEEGFGFECVSPGELKAVMAAVPESAPLLFTPNFAPREDYAWALTTRATVSLDSLYPLEHWGDTFRGREIVLRLDLGRGLGHHEKVRTGGSGSKFGLPVEQLDAFLRLADRHGVTVRGLHAHLGSGILDAGHWGEVYAQLASLAERIGSVAFLDIGGGLGVPSHPGEARLDIAALDKVLREVKAAYPHYQLWMEPGRYLVADAGVLLAKVTQQKGKGALRYLGVDTGMNSLIRPALYDAWHEIVNLSRLDEPATALYQVVGPICESGDVLGSDRRLPEASEGDVVLIAQAGAYGKVMSSPYNLRDDAGEVILD
;
A
#
# COMPACT_ATOMS: atom_id res chain seq x y z
N MET A 1 -26.20 -14.03 -0.02
CA MET A 1 -25.41 -13.38 -1.10
C MET A 1 -26.01 -12.01 -1.37
N LYS A 2 -25.20 -10.96 -1.48
CA LYS A 2 -25.64 -9.60 -1.75
C LYS A 2 -25.10 -9.10 -3.07
N PHE A 3 -25.96 -8.44 -3.85
CA PHE A 3 -25.61 -7.81 -5.11
C PHE A 3 -25.93 -6.31 -5.07
N GLY A 4 -24.95 -5.48 -5.46
CA GLY A 4 -25.12 -4.03 -5.55
C GLY A 4 -25.96 -3.61 -6.76
N GLY A 5 -26.29 -2.32 -6.84
CA GLY A 5 -27.15 -1.79 -7.91
C GLY A 5 -26.58 -1.98 -9.31
N THR A 6 -25.25 -1.92 -9.45
CA THR A 6 -24.55 -2.25 -10.69
C THR A 6 -24.78 -3.72 -11.06
N SER A 7 -24.56 -4.65 -10.13
CA SER A 7 -24.76 -6.09 -10.34
C SER A 7 -26.19 -6.48 -10.75
N VAL A 8 -27.21 -5.66 -10.49
CA VAL A 8 -28.61 -5.96 -10.88
C VAL A 8 -29.12 -5.10 -12.05
N ALA A 9 -28.27 -4.30 -12.69
CA ALA A 9 -28.73 -3.29 -13.66
C ALA A 9 -29.11 -3.84 -15.05
N THR A 10 -28.63 -5.02 -15.45
CA THR A 10 -28.67 -5.50 -16.84
C THR A 10 -28.87 -7.01 -16.91
N LEU A 11 -29.44 -7.53 -18.01
CA LEU A 11 -29.62 -8.97 -18.24
C LEU A 11 -28.34 -9.80 -18.06
N PRO A 12 -27.17 -9.47 -18.66
CA PRO A 12 -25.95 -10.29 -18.49
C PRO A 12 -25.53 -10.44 -17.01
N ARG A 13 -25.69 -9.38 -16.22
CA ARG A 13 -25.36 -9.44 -14.79
C ARG A 13 -26.36 -10.30 -14.01
N TRP A 14 -27.64 -10.29 -14.38
CA TRP A 14 -28.62 -11.22 -13.82
C TRP A 14 -28.36 -12.68 -14.21
N GLN A 15 -27.82 -12.93 -15.41
CA GLN A 15 -27.35 -14.26 -15.81
C GLN A 15 -26.18 -14.73 -14.92
N ASN A 16 -25.22 -13.84 -14.60
CA ASN A 16 -24.16 -14.14 -13.63
C ASN A 16 -24.74 -14.45 -12.24
N ILE A 17 -25.71 -13.66 -11.77
CA ILE A 17 -26.39 -13.92 -10.48
C ILE A 17 -27.03 -15.32 -10.48
N ARG A 18 -27.72 -15.68 -11.55
CA ARG A 18 -28.34 -17.01 -11.71
C ARG A 18 -27.30 -18.13 -11.59
N GLU A 19 -26.16 -18.00 -12.28
CA GLU A 19 -25.09 -19.00 -12.27
C GLU A 19 -24.44 -19.13 -10.89
N LEU A 20 -24.22 -18.01 -10.21
CA LEU A 20 -23.69 -17.99 -8.84
C LEU A 20 -24.65 -18.65 -7.85
N VAL A 21 -25.94 -18.33 -7.92
CA VAL A 21 -26.97 -18.96 -7.07
C VAL A 21 -27.05 -20.47 -7.35
N ALA A 22 -27.04 -20.88 -8.62
CA ALA A 22 -27.05 -22.29 -9.00
C ALA A 22 -25.81 -23.04 -8.50
N SER A 23 -24.62 -22.43 -8.59
CA SER A 23 -23.37 -22.99 -8.07
C SER A 23 -23.45 -23.24 -6.56
N ARG A 24 -23.94 -22.28 -5.78
CA ARG A 24 -24.07 -22.44 -4.32
C ARG A 24 -25.11 -23.48 -3.93
N ARG A 25 -26.18 -23.58 -4.70
CA ARG A 25 -27.17 -24.65 -4.53
C ARG A 25 -26.58 -26.03 -4.81
N ALA A 26 -25.73 -26.14 -5.84
CA ALA A 26 -25.01 -27.39 -6.15
C ALA A 26 -24.03 -27.81 -5.04
N GLU A 27 -23.49 -26.86 -4.27
CA GLU A 27 -22.70 -27.12 -3.05
C GLU A 27 -23.57 -27.60 -1.86
N GLY A 28 -24.89 -27.71 -2.03
CA GLY A 28 -25.84 -28.10 -0.97
C GLY A 28 -26.27 -26.95 -0.06
N ALA A 29 -25.98 -25.70 -0.42
CA ALA A 29 -26.37 -24.54 0.38
C ALA A 29 -27.79 -24.06 0.05
N ARG A 30 -28.52 -23.60 1.08
CA ARG A 30 -29.72 -22.76 0.92
C ARG A 30 -29.28 -21.31 0.73
N VAL A 31 -29.85 -20.63 -0.27
CA VAL A 31 -29.35 -19.34 -0.74
C VAL A 31 -30.40 -18.25 -0.50
N LEU A 32 -30.03 -17.22 0.27
CA LEU A 32 -30.80 -15.98 0.36
C LEU A 32 -30.05 -14.86 -0.36
N VAL A 33 -30.69 -14.29 -1.37
CA VAL A 33 -30.18 -13.22 -2.23
C VAL A 33 -30.72 -11.88 -1.73
N VAL A 34 -29.84 -10.94 -1.41
CA VAL A 34 -30.17 -9.56 -1.04
C VAL A 34 -29.79 -8.65 -2.20
N VAL A 35 -30.72 -7.85 -2.70
CA VAL A 35 -30.45 -6.93 -3.82
C VAL A 35 -30.66 -5.47 -3.44
N SER A 36 -29.82 -4.60 -3.98
CA SER A 36 -30.04 -3.16 -4.01
C SER A 36 -31.02 -2.78 -5.13
N ALA A 37 -31.49 -1.52 -5.14
CA ALA A 37 -32.17 -0.95 -6.30
C ALA A 37 -31.26 -0.95 -7.54
N LEU A 38 -31.84 -0.89 -8.75
CA LEU A 38 -31.06 -0.74 -9.99
C LEU A 38 -30.19 0.54 -9.92
N THR A 39 -29.01 0.53 -10.56
CA THR A 39 -28.09 1.68 -10.57
C THR A 39 -28.82 3.01 -10.84
N GLY A 40 -28.65 3.99 -9.96
CA GLY A 40 -29.24 5.33 -10.08
C GLY A 40 -30.72 5.46 -9.70
N ILE A 41 -31.43 4.36 -9.42
CA ILE A 41 -32.85 4.43 -8.98
C ILE A 41 -32.98 5.02 -7.58
N THR A 42 -32.10 4.65 -6.63
CA THR A 42 -32.14 5.22 -5.28
C THR A 42 -31.93 6.74 -5.31
N ASP A 43 -31.05 7.24 -6.17
CA ASP A 43 -30.82 8.68 -6.30
C ASP A 43 -31.99 9.40 -6.98
N ALA A 44 -32.59 8.78 -8.00
CA ALA A 44 -33.82 9.28 -8.62
C ALA A 44 -34.99 9.33 -7.61
N LEU A 45 -35.12 8.33 -6.72
CA LEU A 45 -36.12 8.32 -5.66
C LEU A 45 -35.86 9.40 -4.61
N LYS A 46 -34.60 9.67 -4.26
CA LYS A 46 -34.24 10.79 -3.37
C LYS A 46 -34.55 12.14 -4.02
N GLN A 47 -34.27 12.31 -5.31
CA GLN A 47 -34.62 13.51 -6.07
C GLN A 47 -36.13 13.70 -6.08
N LEU A 48 -36.90 12.65 -6.36
CA LEU A 48 -38.37 12.67 -6.27
C LEU A 48 -38.84 13.14 -4.89
N CYS A 49 -38.19 12.70 -3.81
CA CYS A 49 -38.52 13.14 -2.45
C CYS A 49 -38.26 14.63 -2.20
N GLY A 50 -37.32 15.25 -2.93
CA GLY A 50 -37.02 16.69 -2.84
C GLY A 50 -37.92 17.58 -3.69
N GLU A 51 -38.76 17.01 -4.57
CA GLU A 51 -39.59 17.77 -5.50
C GLU A 51 -40.93 18.19 -4.86
N GLY A 52 -41.13 19.50 -4.72
CA GLY A 52 -42.37 20.08 -4.20
C GLY A 52 -43.55 20.04 -5.19
N ASP A 53 -43.27 19.96 -6.48
CA ASP A 53 -44.27 19.96 -7.56
C ASP A 53 -44.80 18.54 -7.84
N ARG A 54 -46.13 18.36 -7.77
CA ARG A 54 -46.81 17.09 -8.06
C ARG A 54 -46.52 16.57 -9.47
N ALA A 55 -46.56 17.42 -10.48
CA ALA A 55 -46.32 17.00 -11.86
C ALA A 55 -44.89 16.49 -12.06
N LYS A 56 -43.91 17.13 -11.42
CA LYS A 56 -42.50 16.67 -11.44
C LYS A 56 -42.31 15.36 -10.69
N ARG A 57 -42.96 15.19 -9.53
CA ARG A 57 -42.92 13.92 -8.78
C ARG A 57 -43.48 12.76 -9.60
N MET A 58 -44.63 12.95 -10.24
CA MET A 58 -45.24 11.93 -11.09
C MET A 58 -44.36 11.59 -12.29
N ALA A 59 -43.83 12.60 -12.99
CA ALA A 59 -42.90 12.38 -14.11
C ALA A 59 -41.64 11.60 -13.69
N ALA A 60 -41.11 11.87 -12.49
CA ALA A 60 -39.98 11.12 -11.94
C ALA A 60 -40.35 9.66 -11.62
N ALA A 61 -41.54 9.41 -11.08
CA ALA A 61 -42.06 8.05 -10.84
C ALA A 61 -42.24 7.27 -12.15
N ASP A 62 -42.78 7.91 -13.20
CA ASP A 62 -42.94 7.31 -14.52
C ASP A 62 -41.60 6.97 -15.17
N ALA A 63 -40.61 7.86 -15.07
CA ALA A 63 -39.25 7.59 -15.56
C ALA A 63 -38.61 6.39 -14.83
N ILE A 64 -38.83 6.27 -13.52
CA ILE A 64 -38.38 5.12 -12.74
C ILE A 64 -39.10 3.84 -13.19
N ALA A 65 -40.41 3.89 -13.42
CA ALA A 65 -41.19 2.76 -13.92
C ALA A 65 -40.71 2.30 -15.29
N GLN A 66 -40.47 3.24 -16.22
CA GLN A 66 -39.98 2.94 -17.57
C GLN A 66 -38.68 2.14 -17.55
N ARG A 67 -37.72 2.50 -16.69
CA ARG A 67 -36.46 1.75 -16.55
C ARG A 67 -36.66 0.29 -16.12
N HIS A 68 -37.69 0.00 -15.33
CA HIS A 68 -38.01 -1.37 -14.94
C HIS A 68 -38.71 -2.13 -16.08
N TYR A 69 -39.60 -1.47 -16.83
CA TYR A 69 -40.21 -2.05 -18.03
C TYR A 69 -39.18 -2.36 -19.11
N ASP A 70 -38.22 -1.46 -19.34
CA ASP A 70 -37.13 -1.68 -20.30
C ASP A 70 -36.30 -2.91 -19.91
N LEU A 71 -36.00 -3.09 -18.62
CA LEU A 71 -35.27 -4.27 -18.15
C LEU A 71 -36.08 -5.56 -18.31
N LEU A 72 -37.38 -5.55 -17.99
CA LEU A 72 -38.28 -6.69 -18.22
C LEU A 72 -38.33 -7.08 -19.70
N ALA A 73 -38.40 -6.09 -20.59
CA ALA A 73 -38.39 -6.31 -22.03
C ALA A 73 -37.09 -6.98 -22.49
N HIS A 74 -35.94 -6.49 -22.00
CA HIS A 74 -34.65 -7.14 -22.28
C HIS A 74 -34.58 -8.57 -21.73
N MET A 75 -35.18 -8.83 -20.56
CA MET A 75 -35.26 -10.17 -19.97
C MET A 75 -36.30 -11.08 -20.61
N GLN A 76 -37.14 -10.56 -21.51
CA GLN A 76 -38.25 -11.29 -22.16
C GLN A 76 -39.27 -11.85 -21.14
N LEU A 77 -39.56 -11.07 -20.09
CA LEU A 77 -40.50 -11.44 -19.03
C LEU A 77 -41.79 -10.62 -19.12
N GLU A 78 -42.92 -11.25 -18.83
CA GLU A 78 -44.14 -10.54 -18.49
C GLU A 78 -43.99 -9.81 -17.14
N THR A 79 -44.75 -8.75 -16.92
CA THR A 79 -44.68 -8.00 -15.66
C THR A 79 -45.23 -8.86 -14.52
N PRO A 80 -44.43 -9.27 -13.53
CA PRO A 80 -44.91 -10.10 -12.45
C PRO A 80 -45.90 -9.30 -11.57
N PRO A 81 -46.95 -9.94 -11.01
CA PRO A 81 -47.97 -9.26 -10.21
C PRO A 81 -47.38 -8.45 -9.04
N THR A 82 -46.33 -8.98 -8.41
CA THR A 82 -45.61 -8.33 -7.31
C THR A 82 -44.97 -7.02 -7.76
N LEU A 83 -44.33 -6.97 -8.94
CA LEU A 83 -43.74 -5.75 -9.47
C LEU A 83 -44.81 -4.75 -9.92
N ALA A 84 -45.87 -5.22 -10.59
CA ALA A 84 -46.99 -4.38 -11.01
C ALA A 84 -47.62 -3.64 -9.82
N GLU A 85 -47.80 -4.34 -8.69
CA GLU A 85 -48.29 -3.73 -7.46
C GLU A 85 -47.34 -2.65 -6.93
N ARG A 86 -46.03 -2.90 -6.90
CA ARG A 86 -45.04 -1.91 -6.40
C ARG A 86 -44.96 -0.67 -7.29
N LEU A 87 -45.03 -0.83 -8.61
CA LEU A 87 -45.05 0.29 -9.56
C LEU A 87 -46.30 1.17 -9.35
N ARG A 88 -47.46 0.55 -9.17
CA ARG A 88 -48.71 1.26 -8.85
C ARG A 88 -48.61 2.01 -7.52
N THR A 89 -48.10 1.37 -6.47
CA THR A 89 -47.91 2.02 -5.16
C THR A 89 -46.94 3.20 -5.23
N LEU A 90 -45.86 3.10 -6.02
CA LEU A 90 -44.95 4.23 -6.23
C LEU A 90 -45.66 5.42 -6.89
N ALA A 91 -46.48 5.17 -7.91
CA ALA A 91 -47.28 6.22 -8.56
C ALA A 91 -48.27 6.87 -7.57
N GLU A 92 -48.96 6.07 -6.76
CA GLU A 92 -49.87 6.56 -5.71
C GLU A 92 -49.11 7.42 -4.66
N LEU A 93 -47.90 7.04 -4.27
CA LEU A 93 -47.06 7.80 -3.34
C LEU A 93 -46.56 9.12 -3.94
N ALA A 94 -46.20 9.12 -5.22
CA ALA A 94 -45.76 10.32 -5.94
C ALA A 94 -46.91 11.34 -6.10
N ASP A 95 -48.12 10.83 -6.35
CA ASP A 95 -49.36 11.60 -6.46
C ASP A 95 -49.72 12.30 -5.14
N LYS A 96 -49.80 11.53 -4.04
CA LYS A 96 -50.20 12.03 -2.72
C LYS A 96 -49.15 12.92 -2.05
N GLY A 97 -47.87 12.69 -2.31
CA GLY A 97 -46.77 13.43 -1.67
C GLY A 97 -46.66 13.19 -0.15
N PRO A 98 -45.90 14.03 0.58
CA PRO A 98 -45.58 13.80 1.99
C PRO A 98 -46.70 14.13 2.99
N ALA A 99 -47.80 14.74 2.55
CA ALA A 99 -48.79 15.36 3.43
C ALA A 99 -49.44 14.40 4.45
N GLU A 100 -49.73 13.15 4.05
CA GLU A 100 -50.41 12.17 4.91
C GLU A 100 -49.47 11.46 5.91
N LEU A 101 -48.19 11.32 5.57
CA LEU A 101 -47.22 10.49 6.30
C LEU A 101 -46.14 11.30 7.01
N GLY A 102 -45.98 12.58 6.66
CA GLY A 102 -44.83 13.40 7.02
C GLY A 102 -43.65 13.16 6.08
N GLU A 103 -42.81 14.18 5.88
CA GLU A 103 -41.72 14.17 4.89
C GLU A 103 -40.75 12.99 5.07
N LEU A 104 -40.34 12.70 6.30
CA LEU A 104 -39.35 11.66 6.60
C LEU A 104 -39.89 10.25 6.37
N ALA A 105 -41.10 9.95 6.86
CA ALA A 105 -41.70 8.62 6.72
C ALA A 105 -42.14 8.35 5.28
N TRP A 106 -42.66 9.37 4.59
CA TRP A 106 -42.95 9.28 3.16
C TRP A 106 -41.68 9.04 2.35
N SER A 107 -40.60 9.79 2.62
CA SER A 107 -39.31 9.59 1.97
C SER A 107 -38.75 8.19 2.21
N ALA A 108 -38.88 7.65 3.43
CA ALA A 108 -38.48 6.27 3.74
C ALA A 108 -39.26 5.26 2.89
N GLN A 109 -40.57 5.44 2.77
CA GLN A 109 -41.44 4.54 2.00
C GLN A 109 -41.19 4.64 0.49
N VAL A 110 -40.98 5.85 -0.05
CA VAL A 110 -40.65 6.06 -1.47
C VAL A 110 -39.32 5.41 -1.81
N GLN A 111 -38.26 5.69 -1.04
CA GLN A 111 -36.93 5.14 -1.31
C GLN A 111 -36.90 3.60 -1.24
N ALA A 112 -37.67 3.00 -0.33
CA ALA A 112 -37.80 1.55 -0.21
C ALA A 112 -38.31 0.85 -1.48
N HIS A 113 -39.04 1.56 -2.36
CA HIS A 113 -39.56 0.98 -3.59
C HIS A 113 -38.45 0.59 -4.57
N GLY A 114 -37.27 1.21 -4.50
CA GLY A 114 -36.15 0.84 -5.35
C GLY A 114 -35.78 -0.64 -5.22
N GLU A 115 -35.56 -1.10 -3.99
CA GLU A 115 -35.23 -2.49 -3.69
C GLU A 115 -36.44 -3.43 -3.79
N LEU A 116 -37.64 -2.96 -3.44
CA LEU A 116 -38.87 -3.76 -3.61
C LEU A 116 -39.09 -4.12 -5.08
N MET A 117 -38.88 -3.17 -6.00
CA MET A 117 -39.02 -3.41 -7.44
C MET A 117 -37.91 -4.32 -7.99
N SER A 118 -36.65 -4.06 -7.65
CA SER A 118 -35.52 -4.86 -8.16
C SER A 118 -35.57 -6.31 -7.67
N SER A 119 -35.93 -6.55 -6.41
CA SER A 119 -36.08 -7.90 -5.86
C SER A 119 -37.28 -8.64 -6.44
N ALA A 120 -38.41 -7.97 -6.69
CA ALA A 120 -39.59 -8.59 -7.32
C ALA A 120 -39.28 -9.02 -8.76
N LEU A 121 -38.60 -8.16 -9.53
CA LEU A 121 -38.11 -8.47 -10.86
C LEU A 121 -37.12 -9.64 -10.84
N GLY A 122 -36.16 -9.61 -9.91
CA GLY A 122 -35.17 -10.67 -9.75
C GLY A 122 -35.77 -12.05 -9.42
N ALA A 123 -36.81 -12.10 -8.58
CA ALA A 123 -37.52 -13.34 -8.25
C ALA A 123 -38.14 -13.99 -9.49
N ALA A 124 -38.80 -13.17 -10.32
CA ALA A 124 -39.42 -13.61 -11.56
C ALA A 124 -38.36 -14.10 -12.57
N PHE A 125 -37.26 -13.35 -12.72
CA PHE A 125 -36.17 -13.71 -13.62
C PHE A 125 -35.50 -15.03 -13.24
N LEU A 126 -35.14 -15.21 -11.96
CA LEU A 126 -34.46 -16.43 -11.49
C LEU A 126 -35.36 -17.66 -11.67
N SER A 127 -36.65 -17.53 -11.32
CA SER A 127 -37.63 -18.60 -11.49
C SER A 127 -37.86 -18.96 -12.95
N HIS A 128 -38.01 -17.96 -13.82
CA HIS A 128 -38.13 -18.17 -15.27
C HIS A 128 -36.87 -18.83 -15.87
N SER A 129 -35.70 -18.54 -15.30
CA SER A 129 -34.41 -19.05 -15.77
C SER A 129 -34.01 -20.42 -15.17
N GLY A 130 -34.96 -21.14 -14.56
CA GLY A 130 -34.77 -22.50 -14.06
C GLY A 130 -34.27 -22.62 -12.61
N VAL A 131 -34.28 -21.52 -11.84
CA VAL A 131 -33.94 -21.51 -10.41
C VAL A 131 -35.18 -21.08 -9.60
N PRO A 132 -36.02 -22.01 -9.13
CA PRO A 132 -37.23 -21.69 -8.36
C PRO A 132 -36.88 -20.82 -7.16
N THR A 133 -37.33 -19.56 -7.18
CA THR A 133 -36.91 -18.53 -6.21
C THR A 133 -38.12 -17.86 -5.60
N GLU A 134 -38.19 -17.85 -4.27
CA GLU A 134 -39.28 -17.20 -3.55
C GLU A 134 -38.93 -15.75 -3.18
N TRP A 135 -39.88 -14.85 -3.35
CA TRP A 135 -39.74 -13.45 -2.94
C TRP A 135 -40.15 -13.26 -1.48
N VAL A 136 -39.28 -12.64 -0.67
CA VAL A 136 -39.53 -12.36 0.75
C VAL A 136 -39.40 -10.86 1.01
N ASP A 137 -40.38 -10.26 1.67
CA ASP A 137 -40.30 -8.86 2.09
C ASP A 137 -39.39 -8.72 3.31
N ALA A 138 -38.30 -7.95 3.19
CA ALA A 138 -37.32 -7.79 4.25
C ALA A 138 -37.93 -7.22 5.53
N ARG A 139 -39.03 -6.46 5.43
CA ARG A 139 -39.73 -5.85 6.57
C ARG A 139 -40.52 -6.86 7.41
N GLU A 140 -40.69 -8.08 6.92
CA GLU A 140 -41.26 -9.20 7.69
C GLU A 140 -40.21 -9.91 8.57
N CYS A 141 -38.92 -9.71 8.27
CA CYS A 141 -37.80 -10.35 8.96
C CYS A 141 -36.96 -9.35 9.77
N LEU A 142 -36.81 -8.12 9.28
CA LEU A 142 -35.97 -7.09 9.88
C LEU A 142 -36.83 -6.07 10.62
N SER A 143 -36.75 -6.08 11.94
CA SER A 143 -37.39 -5.10 12.83
C SER A 143 -36.34 -4.18 13.43
N ALA A 144 -36.52 -2.87 13.26
CA ALA A 144 -35.64 -1.87 13.82
C ALA A 144 -35.73 -1.84 15.35
N ILE A 145 -34.65 -1.42 16.00
CA ILE A 145 -34.57 -1.16 17.43
C ILE A 145 -34.43 0.33 17.70
N ALA A 146 -35.02 0.81 18.79
CA ALA A 146 -34.85 2.18 19.24
C ALA A 146 -33.52 2.32 19.99
N LEU A 147 -32.69 3.29 19.60
CA LEU A 147 -31.46 3.62 20.33
C LEU A 147 -31.61 4.93 21.13
N PRO A 148 -30.87 5.10 22.24
CA PRO A 148 -30.87 6.34 23.01
C PRO A 148 -30.45 7.54 22.16
N ASN A 149 -31.03 8.72 22.42
CA ASN A 149 -30.62 10.01 21.84
C ASN A 149 -30.75 10.14 20.30
N GLN A 150 -31.53 9.28 19.63
CA GLN A 150 -31.76 9.41 18.19
C GLN A 150 -32.85 10.44 17.87
N ASN A 151 -32.54 11.36 16.94
CA ASN A 151 -33.55 12.22 16.31
C ASN A 151 -34.45 11.40 15.36
N GLU A 152 -35.58 11.99 14.96
CA GLU A 152 -36.57 11.32 14.10
C GLU A 152 -36.01 10.91 12.73
N ARG A 153 -35.13 11.74 12.14
CA ARG A 153 -34.46 11.46 10.87
C ARG A 153 -33.62 10.19 10.94
N THR A 154 -32.77 10.06 11.96
CA THR A 154 -31.94 8.86 12.16
C THR A 154 -32.80 7.63 12.42
N ARG A 155 -33.89 7.77 13.18
CA ARG A 155 -34.82 6.67 13.47
C ARG A 155 -35.49 6.11 12.21
N LEU A 156 -35.89 6.98 11.28
CA LEU A 156 -36.63 6.57 10.07
C LEU A 156 -35.72 6.28 8.87
N LEU A 157 -34.59 6.97 8.73
CA LEU A 157 -33.74 6.89 7.53
C LEU A 157 -32.39 6.18 7.76
N SER A 158 -32.03 5.88 9.01
CA SER A 158 -30.79 5.19 9.37
C SER A 158 -30.95 4.28 10.59
N ALA A 159 -32.00 3.47 10.58
CA ALA A 159 -32.34 2.52 11.62
C ALA A 159 -31.28 1.42 11.80
N MET A 160 -31.31 0.77 12.96
CA MET A 160 -30.55 -0.44 13.28
C MET A 160 -31.49 -1.58 13.61
N VAL A 161 -31.09 -2.81 13.31
CA VAL A 161 -31.87 -4.03 13.57
C VAL A 161 -31.14 -4.87 14.62
N ASP A 162 -31.90 -5.63 15.41
CA ASP A 162 -31.34 -6.62 16.31
C ASP A 162 -30.74 -7.79 15.51
N ALA A 163 -29.45 -8.04 15.70
CA ALA A 163 -28.69 -9.03 14.94
C ALA A 163 -28.57 -10.39 15.64
N ARG A 164 -29.24 -10.61 16.78
CA ARG A 164 -29.16 -11.89 17.50
C ARG A 164 -29.77 -13.04 16.67
N PRO A 165 -29.14 -14.23 16.62
CA PRO A 165 -29.68 -15.36 15.88
C PRO A 165 -31.14 -15.69 16.25
N ASP A 166 -31.98 -15.91 15.24
CA ASP A 166 -33.39 -16.27 15.37
C ASP A 166 -33.65 -17.66 14.73
N PRO A 167 -33.60 -18.74 15.55
CA PRO A 167 -33.87 -20.09 15.07
C PRO A 167 -35.28 -20.28 14.51
N ALA A 168 -36.27 -19.53 14.99
CA ALA A 168 -37.66 -19.65 14.54
C ALA A 168 -37.83 -19.05 13.13
N LEU A 169 -37.21 -17.90 12.86
CA LEU A 169 -37.14 -17.34 11.52
C LEU A 169 -36.42 -18.29 10.55
N ASN A 170 -35.30 -18.87 10.98
CA ASN A 170 -34.54 -19.83 10.16
C ASN A 170 -35.41 -21.06 9.80
N ALA A 171 -36.06 -21.69 10.78
CA ALA A 171 -36.95 -22.83 10.55
C ALA A 171 -38.11 -22.48 9.60
N ARG A 172 -38.74 -21.32 9.80
CA ARG A 172 -39.85 -20.86 8.95
C ARG A 172 -39.42 -20.64 7.49
N LEU A 173 -38.24 -20.09 7.24
CA LEU A 173 -37.73 -19.96 5.88
C LEU A 173 -37.33 -21.33 5.31
N ALA A 174 -36.69 -22.18 6.11
CA ALA A 174 -36.30 -23.53 5.71
C ALA A 174 -37.47 -24.40 5.19
N GLU A 175 -38.68 -24.21 5.73
CA GLU A 175 -39.89 -24.92 5.30
C GLU A 175 -40.46 -24.42 3.97
N ARG A 176 -40.18 -23.17 3.59
CA ARG A 176 -40.76 -22.55 2.39
C ARG A 176 -40.00 -22.89 1.10
N GLY A 177 -38.68 -23.09 1.18
CA GLY A 177 -37.86 -23.34 -0.01
C GLY A 177 -36.35 -23.30 0.24
N GLU A 178 -35.60 -23.39 -0.86
CA GLU A 178 -34.12 -23.40 -0.84
C GLU A 178 -33.50 -22.08 -1.31
N VAL A 179 -34.19 -21.33 -2.17
CA VAL A 179 -33.69 -20.09 -2.76
C VAL A 179 -34.69 -18.96 -2.52
N PHE A 180 -34.21 -17.90 -1.89
CA PHE A 180 -34.98 -16.71 -1.57
C PHE A 180 -34.33 -15.47 -2.17
N ILE A 181 -35.14 -14.49 -2.54
CA ILE A 181 -34.67 -13.14 -2.84
C ILE A 181 -35.42 -12.11 -2.02
N THR A 182 -34.69 -11.15 -1.48
CA THR A 182 -35.21 -10.11 -0.60
C THR A 182 -34.49 -8.77 -0.84
N GLN A 183 -35.01 -7.73 -0.21
CA GLN A 183 -34.53 -6.36 -0.35
C GLN A 183 -33.36 -6.09 0.59
N GLY A 184 -32.40 -5.31 0.12
CA GLY A 184 -31.47 -4.61 1.00
C GLY A 184 -32.09 -3.30 1.52
N PHE A 185 -31.34 -2.57 2.37
CA PHE A 185 -31.59 -1.17 2.74
C PHE A 185 -32.86 -0.88 3.57
N ILE A 186 -33.85 -1.78 3.59
CA ILE A 186 -35.15 -1.54 4.22
C ILE A 186 -35.39 -2.44 5.44
N ALA A 187 -36.16 -1.94 6.41
CA ALA A 187 -36.63 -2.67 7.57
C ALA A 187 -37.99 -2.10 8.04
N ARG A 188 -38.59 -2.72 9.07
CA ARG A 188 -39.82 -2.24 9.71
C ARG A 188 -39.51 -1.51 11.01
N GLU A 189 -40.26 -0.45 11.33
CA GLU A 189 -40.20 0.18 12.65
C GLU A 189 -40.60 -0.82 13.76
N ALA A 190 -39.97 -0.71 14.94
CA ALA A 190 -40.36 -1.52 16.11
C ALA A 190 -41.85 -1.31 16.47
N ASP A 191 -42.50 -2.38 16.93
CA ASP A 191 -43.85 -2.30 17.52
C ASP A 191 -43.74 -1.54 18.87
N VAL A 192 -43.93 -0.21 18.81
CA VAL A 192 -44.13 0.64 20.00
C VAL A 192 -45.64 0.83 20.17
N GLU A 193 -46.13 0.67 21.39
CA GLU A 193 -47.56 0.79 21.73
C GLU A 193 -48.13 2.12 21.19
N GLY A 194 -49.09 2.04 20.26
CA GLY A 194 -49.69 3.21 19.59
C GLY A 194 -49.02 3.69 18.29
N SER A 195 -47.92 3.10 17.82
CA SER A 195 -47.26 3.47 16.55
C SER A 195 -47.75 2.65 15.36
N ARG A 196 -47.83 3.28 14.17
CA ARG A 196 -48.10 2.59 12.89
C ARG A 196 -46.85 1.81 12.47
N ARG A 197 -47.02 0.58 11.96
CA ARG A 197 -45.93 -0.26 11.37
C ARG A 197 -45.37 0.37 10.09
N ARG A 198 -44.51 1.37 10.23
CA ARG A 198 -43.93 2.13 9.11
C ARG A 198 -42.69 1.44 8.55
N THR A 199 -42.36 1.77 7.30
CA THR A 199 -41.09 1.40 6.67
C THR A 199 -39.99 2.32 7.16
N VAL A 200 -38.83 1.76 7.49
CA VAL A 200 -37.62 2.49 7.85
C VAL A 200 -36.45 2.05 6.97
N LEU A 201 -35.47 2.92 6.79
CA LEU A 201 -34.27 2.64 6.02
C LEU A 201 -33.07 2.43 6.94
N LEU A 202 -32.11 1.64 6.50
CA LEU A 202 -30.90 1.31 7.26
C LEU A 202 -29.76 2.34 7.04
N GLY A 203 -29.97 3.35 6.20
CA GLY A 203 -28.99 4.38 5.89
C GLY A 203 -27.95 3.94 4.84
N ARG A 204 -26.83 4.68 4.76
CA ARG A 204 -25.75 4.37 3.80
C ARG A 204 -25.21 2.95 3.99
N GLY A 205 -24.91 2.28 2.88
CA GLY A 205 -24.50 0.87 2.90
C GLY A 205 -25.57 -0.09 3.41
N GLY A 206 -26.84 0.33 3.40
CA GLY A 206 -27.91 -0.45 4.00
C GLY A 206 -28.12 -1.82 3.36
N SER A 207 -27.82 -2.01 2.07
CA SER A 207 -27.92 -3.34 1.44
C SER A 207 -26.85 -4.32 1.94
N ASP A 208 -25.60 -3.85 2.14
CA ASP A 208 -24.54 -4.69 2.75
C ASP A 208 -24.93 -5.03 4.19
N THR A 209 -25.44 -4.03 4.90
CA THR A 209 -25.89 -4.19 6.30
C THR A 209 -27.08 -5.14 6.41
N SER A 210 -28.05 -5.10 5.48
CA SER A 210 -29.16 -6.07 5.42
C SER A 210 -28.65 -7.51 5.24
N ALA A 211 -27.70 -7.72 4.32
CA ALA A 211 -27.12 -9.04 4.10
C ALA A 211 -26.44 -9.58 5.36
N SER A 212 -25.77 -8.72 6.10
CA SER A 212 -25.20 -9.06 7.39
C SER A 212 -26.24 -9.34 8.47
N TYR A 213 -27.34 -8.57 8.54
CA TYR A 213 -28.44 -8.87 9.46
C TYR A 213 -29.07 -10.22 9.17
N PHE A 214 -29.37 -10.54 7.90
CA PHE A 214 -29.85 -11.86 7.53
C PHE A 214 -28.83 -12.97 7.84
N GLY A 215 -27.54 -12.73 7.57
CA GLY A 215 -26.47 -13.66 7.92
C GLY A 215 -26.43 -13.98 9.41
N ALA A 216 -26.61 -12.96 10.25
CA ALA A 216 -26.62 -13.09 11.70
C ALA A 216 -27.90 -13.79 12.20
N LEU A 217 -29.08 -13.30 11.81
CA LEU A 217 -30.39 -13.85 12.19
C LEU A 217 -30.50 -15.33 11.81
N LEU A 218 -30.03 -15.70 10.62
CA LEU A 218 -30.11 -17.08 10.12
C LEU A 218 -28.92 -17.95 10.55
N LYS A 219 -27.92 -17.39 11.23
CA LYS A 219 -26.64 -18.07 11.52
C LYS A 219 -26.07 -18.74 10.25
N ALA A 220 -25.98 -17.96 9.18
CA ALA A 220 -25.57 -18.44 7.87
C ALA A 220 -24.14 -19.01 7.91
N ALA A 221 -23.85 -19.95 7.01
CA ALA A 221 -22.49 -20.50 6.86
C ALA A 221 -21.48 -19.42 6.43
N ARG A 222 -21.92 -18.48 5.59
CA ARG A 222 -21.17 -17.28 5.17
C ARG A 222 -22.10 -16.23 4.56
N VAL A 223 -21.69 -14.97 4.64
CA VAL A 223 -22.29 -13.86 3.88
C VAL A 223 -21.36 -13.52 2.72
N GLU A 224 -21.88 -13.48 1.49
CA GLU A 224 -21.10 -13.07 0.31
C GLU A 224 -21.54 -11.70 -0.16
N ILE A 225 -20.62 -10.75 -0.27
CA ILE A 225 -20.83 -9.42 -0.84
C ILE A 225 -20.18 -9.40 -2.22
N TRP A 226 -21.00 -9.34 -3.26
CA TRP A 226 -20.55 -9.30 -4.65
C TRP A 226 -20.49 -7.86 -5.14
N THR A 227 -19.29 -7.43 -5.52
CA THR A 227 -18.98 -6.07 -5.99
C THR A 227 -18.24 -6.13 -7.34
N ASP A 228 -17.67 -5.01 -7.77
CA ASP A 228 -16.88 -4.82 -9.00
C ASP A 228 -15.36 -5.03 -8.83
N VAL A 229 -14.93 -5.41 -7.63
CA VAL A 229 -13.53 -5.70 -7.27
C VAL A 229 -13.44 -6.99 -6.46
N ALA A 230 -12.30 -7.66 -6.53
CA ALA A 230 -12.08 -8.96 -5.89
C ALA A 230 -12.14 -8.89 -4.36
N GLY A 231 -11.85 -7.74 -3.76
CA GLY A 231 -11.82 -7.61 -2.30
C GLY A 231 -11.23 -6.29 -1.81
N MET A 232 -10.76 -6.29 -0.57
CA MET A 232 -10.04 -5.18 0.04
C MET A 232 -8.56 -5.24 -0.35
N PHE A 233 -7.92 -4.09 -0.51
CA PHE A 233 -6.52 -4.00 -0.90
C PHE A 233 -5.69 -3.27 0.15
N THR A 234 -4.37 -3.46 0.13
CA THR A 234 -3.42 -2.82 1.05
C THR A 234 -3.34 -1.30 0.87
N ALA A 235 -3.81 -0.76 -0.25
CA ALA A 235 -4.04 0.66 -0.47
C ALA A 235 -5.14 0.82 -1.53
N ASN A 236 -5.62 2.06 -1.76
CA ASN A 236 -6.55 2.34 -2.85
C ASN A 236 -5.86 2.03 -4.20
N PRO A 237 -6.32 1.02 -4.96
CA PRO A 237 -5.59 0.58 -6.15
C PRO A 237 -5.55 1.60 -7.29
N ARG A 238 -6.45 2.59 -7.27
CA ARG A 238 -6.45 3.69 -8.24
C ARG A 238 -5.32 4.70 -8.00
N GLN A 239 -4.81 4.75 -6.76
CA GLN A 239 -3.70 5.63 -6.37
C GLN A 239 -2.40 4.85 -6.28
N VAL A 240 -2.45 3.59 -5.85
CA VAL A 240 -1.28 2.73 -5.65
C VAL A 240 -1.43 1.46 -6.50
N PRO A 241 -0.85 1.40 -7.72
CA PRO A 241 -0.96 0.22 -8.60
C PRO A 241 -0.39 -1.06 -7.98
N GLY A 242 0.63 -0.93 -7.12
CA GLY A 242 1.24 -2.02 -6.35
C GLY A 242 0.39 -2.52 -5.17
N ALA A 243 -0.79 -1.96 -4.93
CA ALA A 243 -1.68 -2.40 -3.86
C ALA A 243 -2.05 -3.89 -4.03
N ARG A 244 -1.98 -4.66 -2.95
CA ARG A 244 -2.19 -6.12 -2.96
C ARG A 244 -3.53 -6.49 -2.36
N LEU A 245 -4.13 -7.56 -2.87
CA LEU A 245 -5.38 -8.09 -2.32
C LEU A 245 -5.15 -8.58 -0.89
N LEU A 246 -6.01 -8.19 0.05
CA LEU A 246 -6.04 -8.73 1.41
C LEU A 246 -6.91 -9.99 1.39
N GLN A 247 -6.30 -11.17 1.48
CA GLN A 247 -7.03 -12.44 1.40
C GLN A 247 -7.81 -12.74 2.68
N LYS A 248 -7.26 -12.36 3.85
CA LYS A 248 -7.86 -12.66 5.16
C LYS A 248 -7.71 -11.48 6.12
N LEU A 249 -8.79 -11.14 6.80
CA LEU A 249 -8.85 -10.09 7.82
C LEU A 249 -9.76 -10.52 8.97
N ASP A 250 -9.52 -9.96 10.15
CA ASP A 250 -10.49 -10.04 11.24
C ASP A 250 -11.53 -8.93 11.10
N TYR A 251 -12.60 -9.01 11.89
CA TYR A 251 -13.67 -8.03 11.83
C TYR A 251 -13.26 -6.63 12.27
N GLU A 252 -12.28 -6.49 13.18
CA GLU A 252 -11.85 -5.20 13.71
C GLU A 252 -10.95 -4.50 12.69
N GLU A 253 -9.95 -5.21 12.16
CA GLU A 253 -9.10 -4.77 11.06
C GLU A 253 -9.93 -4.36 9.85
N ALA A 254 -10.86 -5.22 9.40
CA ALA A 254 -11.71 -4.90 8.26
C ALA A 254 -12.60 -3.69 8.51
N GLN A 255 -13.08 -3.49 9.76
CA GLN A 255 -13.88 -2.31 10.10
C GLN A 255 -13.04 -1.03 10.04
N GLU A 256 -11.82 -1.06 10.56
CA GLU A 256 -10.90 0.09 10.52
C GLU A 256 -10.47 0.44 9.08
N ILE A 257 -10.22 -0.57 8.23
CA ILE A 257 -9.90 -0.32 6.82
C ILE A 257 -11.12 0.27 6.08
N ALA A 258 -12.31 -0.26 6.34
CA ALA A 258 -13.56 0.22 5.72
C ALA A 258 -13.95 1.64 6.18
N SER A 259 -13.72 2.00 7.44
CA SER A 259 -14.04 3.33 7.98
C SER A 259 -13.06 4.41 7.52
N THR A 260 -11.80 4.06 7.27
CA THR A 260 -10.74 5.04 7.01
C THR A 260 -10.63 5.48 5.55
N GLY A 261 -11.27 4.79 4.61
CA GLY A 261 -11.32 5.22 3.20
C GLY A 261 -11.54 4.12 2.16
N ALA A 262 -11.54 2.83 2.55
CA ALA A 262 -11.77 1.74 1.60
C ALA A 262 -13.27 1.60 1.25
N LYS A 263 -13.67 2.12 0.08
CA LYS A 263 -15.07 2.15 -0.38
C LYS A 263 -15.63 0.81 -0.89
N VAL A 264 -15.02 -0.33 -0.54
CA VAL A 264 -15.43 -1.66 -1.02
C VAL A 264 -16.63 -2.21 -0.23
N LEU A 265 -16.69 -1.92 1.07
CA LEU A 265 -17.77 -2.37 1.95
C LEU A 265 -18.13 -1.25 2.94
N HIS A 266 -19.38 -1.21 3.41
CA HIS A 266 -19.76 -0.26 4.44
C HIS A 266 -19.47 -0.79 5.85
N PRO A 267 -18.72 -0.10 6.73
CA PRO A 267 -18.23 -0.64 7.99
C PRO A 267 -19.33 -1.19 8.92
N ARG A 268 -20.54 -0.60 8.87
CA ARG A 268 -21.71 -1.07 9.63
C ARG A 268 -22.13 -2.51 9.34
N CYS A 269 -21.78 -3.09 8.19
CA CYS A 269 -22.16 -4.46 7.88
C CYS A 269 -21.32 -5.51 8.63
N LEU A 270 -20.20 -5.13 9.25
CA LEU A 270 -19.34 -6.10 9.95
C LEU A 270 -19.83 -6.41 11.37
N SER A 271 -20.33 -5.40 12.08
CA SER A 271 -20.78 -5.53 13.47
C SER A 271 -21.83 -6.63 13.70
N PRO A 272 -22.90 -6.77 12.88
CA PRO A 272 -23.91 -7.81 13.05
C PRO A 272 -23.35 -9.24 13.03
N LEU A 273 -22.23 -9.47 12.34
CA LEU A 273 -21.67 -10.80 12.09
C LEU A 273 -20.67 -11.25 13.17
N ARG A 274 -20.20 -10.33 14.03
CA ARG A 274 -19.16 -10.58 15.02
C ARG A 274 -19.59 -11.57 16.09
N GLU A 275 -20.69 -11.29 16.78
CA GLU A 275 -21.21 -12.12 17.86
C GLU A 275 -21.59 -13.54 17.39
N PRO A 276 -22.35 -13.72 16.29
CA PRO A 276 -22.65 -15.06 15.78
C PRO A 276 -21.47 -15.73 15.05
N ARG A 277 -20.34 -15.02 14.87
CA ARG A 277 -19.12 -15.49 14.21
C ARG A 277 -19.32 -15.95 12.76
N VAL A 278 -20.19 -15.26 12.01
CA VAL A 278 -20.50 -15.61 10.61
C VAL A 278 -19.53 -14.93 9.64
N PRO A 279 -18.70 -15.67 8.90
CA PRO A 279 -17.70 -15.07 8.02
C PRO A 279 -18.36 -14.29 6.85
N LEU A 280 -17.73 -13.19 6.47
CA LEU A 280 -18.09 -12.37 5.31
C LEU A 280 -17.04 -12.52 4.21
N LEU A 281 -17.47 -12.80 2.99
CA LEU A 281 -16.62 -12.94 1.82
C LEU A 281 -16.92 -11.82 0.82
N ILE A 282 -15.90 -11.11 0.37
CA ILE A 282 -16.00 -10.11 -0.70
C ILE A 282 -15.52 -10.75 -2.00
N LYS A 283 -16.30 -10.60 -3.08
CA LYS A 283 -16.05 -11.23 -4.38
C LYS A 283 -16.33 -10.27 -5.53
N ASP A 284 -15.68 -10.51 -6.66
CA ASP A 284 -15.93 -9.81 -7.93
C ASP A 284 -17.04 -10.51 -8.72
N THR A 285 -18.10 -9.76 -9.06
CA THR A 285 -19.25 -10.25 -9.85
C THR A 285 -18.87 -10.65 -11.27
N ASN A 286 -17.83 -10.01 -11.83
CA ASN A 286 -17.39 -10.27 -13.22
C ASN A 286 -16.29 -11.33 -13.28
N ARG A 287 -15.62 -11.61 -12.15
CA ARG A 287 -14.50 -12.55 -12.04
C ARG A 287 -14.67 -13.45 -10.81
N PRO A 288 -15.70 -14.32 -10.80
CA PRO A 288 -16.06 -15.13 -9.64
C PRO A 288 -15.00 -16.16 -9.24
N GLU A 289 -14.08 -16.50 -10.14
CA GLU A 289 -12.95 -17.38 -9.95
C GLU A 289 -11.90 -16.84 -8.98
N LEU A 290 -11.80 -15.50 -8.82
CA LEU A 290 -10.87 -14.90 -7.88
C LEU A 290 -11.27 -15.23 -6.44
N GLU A 291 -10.31 -15.61 -5.59
CA GLU A 291 -10.58 -16.03 -4.21
C GLU A 291 -11.31 -14.95 -3.39
N GLY A 292 -10.82 -13.72 -3.50
CA GLY A 292 -11.35 -12.52 -2.85
C GLY A 292 -10.84 -12.29 -1.43
N THR A 293 -11.60 -11.55 -0.62
CA THR A 293 -11.26 -11.25 0.79
C THR A 293 -12.21 -11.96 1.74
N VAL A 294 -11.68 -12.77 2.66
CA VAL A 294 -12.42 -13.39 3.76
C VAL A 294 -12.26 -12.54 5.02
N ILE A 295 -13.38 -12.16 5.65
CA ILE A 295 -13.43 -11.49 6.94
C ILE A 295 -14.10 -12.42 7.94
N GLY A 296 -13.42 -12.75 9.03
CA GLY A 296 -13.94 -13.75 9.97
C GLY A 296 -13.31 -13.73 11.36
N PRO A 297 -13.75 -14.63 12.25
CA PRO A 297 -13.24 -14.74 13.61
C PRO A 297 -11.86 -15.42 13.68
N GLU A 298 -11.49 -16.18 12.64
CA GLU A 298 -10.26 -16.96 12.58
C GLU A 298 -9.18 -16.19 11.82
N VAL A 299 -8.50 -15.30 12.52
CA VAL A 299 -7.17 -14.84 12.11
C VAL A 299 -6.20 -15.45 13.09
N ARG A 300 -5.31 -16.34 12.61
CA ARG A 300 -4.22 -16.92 13.42
C ARG A 300 -3.49 -15.80 14.17
N GLU A 301 -2.86 -16.10 15.29
CA GLU A 301 -1.97 -15.13 15.97
C GLU A 301 -0.85 -14.72 15.00
N HIS A 302 -1.05 -13.63 14.28
CA HIS A 302 -0.04 -13.07 13.39
C HIS A 302 0.79 -12.06 14.16
N ALA A 303 2.07 -12.00 13.82
CA ALA A 303 2.95 -10.94 14.30
C ALA A 303 2.34 -9.54 13.98
N PRO A 304 2.61 -8.53 14.84
CA PRO A 304 2.26 -7.15 14.55
C PRO A 304 2.64 -6.77 13.12
N SER A 305 1.67 -6.25 12.37
CA SER A 305 1.89 -5.84 10.97
C SER A 305 0.84 -4.81 10.54
N VAL A 306 1.26 -3.91 9.66
CA VAL A 306 0.37 -3.03 8.90
C VAL A 306 -0.28 -3.86 7.80
N LYS A 307 -1.61 -3.77 7.69
CA LYS A 307 -2.39 -4.46 6.65
C LYS A 307 -2.73 -3.53 5.50
N ALA A 308 -3.08 -2.28 5.82
CA ALA A 308 -3.45 -1.32 4.80
C ALA A 308 -3.04 0.11 5.18
N ILE A 309 -2.90 0.93 4.15
CA ILE A 309 -2.81 2.38 4.22
C ILE A 309 -3.95 2.98 3.41
N SER A 310 -4.65 3.96 3.97
CA SER A 310 -5.75 4.65 3.31
C SER A 310 -5.58 6.15 3.44
N ALA A 311 -6.16 6.89 2.50
CA ALA A 311 -6.22 8.35 2.57
C ALA A 311 -7.66 8.83 2.37
N ARG A 312 -8.07 9.78 3.20
CA ARG A 312 -9.38 10.44 3.13
C ARG A 312 -9.19 11.95 2.97
N LYS A 313 -9.60 12.48 1.82
CA LYS A 313 -9.51 13.89 1.44
C LYS A 313 -10.74 14.69 1.86
N GLY A 314 -10.65 16.02 1.83
CA GLY A 314 -11.76 16.93 2.12
C GLY A 314 -12.03 17.15 3.61
N ILE A 315 -11.10 16.75 4.48
CA ILE A 315 -11.27 16.90 5.93
C ILE A 315 -11.10 18.36 6.32
N THR A 316 -11.96 18.82 7.22
CA THR A 316 -11.84 20.14 7.86
C THR A 316 -11.41 19.94 9.31
N LEU A 317 -10.36 20.63 9.75
CA LEU A 317 -9.95 20.66 11.15
C LEU A 317 -10.41 21.93 11.83
N VAL A 318 -10.90 21.79 13.06
CA VAL A 318 -11.20 22.91 13.96
C VAL A 318 -10.27 22.78 15.17
N SER A 319 -9.28 23.67 15.24
CA SER A 319 -8.35 23.79 16.36
C SER A 319 -8.84 24.87 17.33
N MET A 320 -8.90 24.51 18.61
CA MET A 320 -9.45 25.31 19.69
C MET A 320 -8.38 25.48 20.77
N GLU A 321 -7.90 26.70 20.94
CA GLU A 321 -6.85 27.05 21.91
C GLU A 321 -7.43 27.86 23.06
N SER A 322 -7.11 27.48 24.31
CA SER A 322 -7.43 28.28 25.49
C SER A 322 -6.42 28.05 26.61
N VAL A 323 -5.93 29.16 27.20
CA VAL A 323 -4.97 29.15 28.32
C VAL A 323 -5.60 28.58 29.61
N GLY A 324 -6.94 28.64 29.73
CA GLY A 324 -7.67 28.23 30.93
C GLY A 324 -8.12 26.76 30.95
N MET A 325 -7.88 25.98 29.89
CA MET A 325 -8.36 24.58 29.80
C MET A 325 -7.90 23.70 30.96
N TRP A 326 -6.68 23.91 31.44
CA TRP A 326 -6.01 23.07 32.43
C TRP A 326 -6.66 23.11 33.84
N GLN A 327 -7.59 24.03 34.10
CA GLN A 327 -8.29 24.16 35.39
C GLN A 327 -9.81 24.35 35.27
N GLN A 328 -10.35 24.36 34.06
CA GLN A 328 -11.76 24.60 33.81
C GLN A 328 -12.52 23.27 33.68
N VAL A 329 -13.23 22.88 34.75
CA VAL A 329 -14.15 21.74 34.72
C VAL A 329 -15.22 21.98 33.65
N GLY A 330 -15.40 21.02 32.75
CA GLY A 330 -16.49 21.06 31.77
C GLY A 330 -16.13 21.68 30.41
N PHE A 331 -14.93 22.23 30.21
CA PHE A 331 -14.57 22.88 28.93
C PHE A 331 -14.82 21.99 27.69
N LEU A 332 -14.35 20.73 27.72
CA LEU A 332 -14.62 19.78 26.63
C LEU A 332 -16.11 19.49 26.46
N ALA A 333 -16.86 19.40 27.56
CA ALA A 333 -18.30 19.18 27.50
C ALA A 333 -19.03 20.36 26.85
N ASP A 334 -18.63 21.59 27.17
CA ASP A 334 -19.18 22.81 26.57
C ASP A 334 -18.86 22.90 25.08
N VAL A 335 -17.61 22.58 24.70
CA VAL A 335 -17.18 22.51 23.30
C VAL A 335 -18.01 21.47 22.54
N PHE A 336 -18.09 20.22 23.01
CA PHE A 336 -18.87 19.17 22.34
C PHE A 336 -20.38 19.45 22.36
N ALA A 337 -20.89 20.22 23.33
CA ALA A 337 -22.27 20.69 23.33
C ALA A 337 -22.55 21.64 22.15
N GLN A 338 -21.59 22.49 21.75
CA GLN A 338 -21.72 23.32 20.54
C GLN A 338 -21.76 22.47 19.28
N PHE A 339 -20.87 21.47 19.14
CA PHE A 339 -20.93 20.53 18.01
C PHE A 339 -22.29 19.82 17.94
N LYS A 340 -22.82 19.37 19.08
CA LYS A 340 -24.15 18.77 19.19
C LYS A 340 -25.27 19.72 18.77
N GLN A 341 -25.22 20.98 19.20
CA GLN A 341 -26.23 22.00 18.86
C GLN A 341 -26.28 22.27 17.35
N HIS A 342 -25.11 22.31 16.72
CA HIS A 342 -24.96 22.51 15.27
C HIS A 342 -25.14 21.22 14.45
N GLY A 343 -25.37 20.08 15.10
CA GLY A 343 -25.58 18.79 14.44
C GLY A 343 -24.34 18.23 13.74
N LEU A 344 -23.14 18.63 14.17
CA LEU A 344 -21.87 18.23 13.56
C LEU A 344 -21.24 17.05 14.32
N SER A 345 -21.00 15.95 13.59
CA SER A 345 -20.27 14.76 14.03
C SER A 345 -18.76 14.99 13.99
N VAL A 346 -18.06 14.62 15.06
CA VAL A 346 -16.60 14.69 15.17
C VAL A 346 -16.01 13.31 14.89
N ASP A 347 -15.00 13.24 14.03
CA ASP A 347 -14.33 11.98 13.62
C ASP A 347 -13.05 11.73 14.43
N LEU A 348 -12.04 12.60 14.30
CA LEU A 348 -10.76 12.52 15.00
C LEU A 348 -10.64 13.60 16.06
N ILE A 349 -9.97 13.29 17.16
CA ILE A 349 -9.69 14.22 18.25
C ILE A 349 -8.21 14.10 18.62
N GLY A 350 -7.52 15.22 18.67
CA GLY A 350 -6.20 15.35 19.28
C GLY A 350 -6.23 16.44 20.34
N SER A 351 -5.65 16.16 21.50
CA SER A 351 -5.66 17.07 22.63
C SER A 351 -4.26 17.24 23.19
N ALA A 352 -3.97 18.46 23.62
CA ALA A 352 -2.83 18.87 24.44
C ALA A 352 -3.36 19.67 25.64
N GLU A 353 -2.47 20.12 26.52
CA GLU A 353 -2.84 20.84 27.75
C GLU A 353 -3.65 22.13 27.49
N THR A 354 -3.43 22.79 26.35
CA THR A 354 -4.02 24.10 26.01
C THR A 354 -4.69 24.16 24.63
N ASN A 355 -4.70 23.05 23.90
CA ASN A 355 -5.24 22.97 22.54
C ASN A 355 -6.00 21.66 22.33
N VAL A 356 -7.16 21.74 21.70
CA VAL A 356 -7.90 20.59 21.20
C VAL A 356 -8.20 20.81 19.73
N THR A 357 -7.78 19.87 18.90
CA THR A 357 -8.05 19.86 17.47
C THR A 357 -8.96 18.70 17.14
N VAL A 358 -10.06 18.99 16.46
CA VAL A 358 -11.03 17.98 16.03
C VAL A 358 -11.18 18.01 14.52
N SER A 359 -11.48 16.86 13.92
CA SER A 359 -11.81 16.76 12.51
C SER A 359 -13.31 16.63 12.27
N LEU A 360 -13.76 17.23 11.17
CA LEU A 360 -15.12 17.13 10.66
C LEU A 360 -15.08 16.42 9.31
N ASP A 361 -15.89 15.37 9.18
CA ASP A 361 -16.04 14.62 7.93
C ASP A 361 -17.24 15.18 7.12
N PRO A 362 -17.02 15.68 5.87
CA PRO A 362 -18.09 16.18 5.01
C PRO A 362 -19.12 15.12 4.63
N THR A 363 -18.70 13.85 4.57
CA THR A 363 -19.51 12.72 4.11
C THR A 363 -20.62 12.36 5.11
N GLU A 364 -20.34 12.56 6.40
CA GLU A 364 -21.30 12.38 7.49
C GLU A 364 -22.11 13.64 7.77
N ASN A 365 -21.51 14.82 7.60
CA ASN A 365 -22.09 16.07 8.08
C ASN A 365 -22.86 16.90 7.03
N LEU A 366 -22.84 16.56 5.73
CA LEU A 366 -23.43 17.42 4.68
C LEU A 366 -23.07 18.89 4.95
N LEU A 367 -21.76 19.15 5.05
CA LEU A 367 -21.24 20.44 5.49
C LEU A 367 -21.62 21.55 4.50
N ASP A 368 -22.64 22.33 4.84
CA ASP A 368 -22.80 23.67 4.29
C ASP A 368 -21.75 24.57 4.96
N SER A 369 -21.03 25.38 4.18
CA SER A 369 -20.00 26.31 4.68
C SER A 369 -20.49 27.20 5.82
N ASP A 370 -21.80 27.48 5.83
CA ASP A 370 -22.48 28.31 6.82
C ASP A 370 -22.54 27.66 8.20
N ALA A 371 -22.65 26.32 8.27
CA ALA A 371 -22.70 25.59 9.55
C ALA A 371 -21.36 25.60 10.28
N VAL A 372 -20.25 25.45 9.55
CA VAL A 372 -18.89 25.50 10.12
C VAL A 372 -18.57 26.93 10.57
N ALA A 373 -18.97 27.94 9.80
CA ALA A 373 -18.81 29.34 10.17
C ALA A 373 -19.61 29.69 11.45
N ALA A 374 -20.86 29.22 11.55
CA ALA A 374 -21.69 29.40 12.74
C ALA A 374 -21.09 28.72 13.98
N LEU A 375 -20.64 27.47 13.85
CA LEU A 375 -19.93 26.75 14.91
C LEU A 375 -18.68 27.53 15.37
N ALA A 376 -17.86 28.00 14.43
CA ALA A 376 -16.64 28.74 14.74
C ALA A 376 -16.94 30.04 15.49
N ALA A 377 -18.01 30.75 15.13
CA ALA A 377 -18.45 31.97 15.81
C ALA A 377 -18.93 31.69 17.25
N ASP A 378 -19.62 30.58 17.49
CA ASP A 378 -20.05 30.18 18.84
C ASP A 378 -18.89 29.71 19.71
N LEU A 379 -17.98 28.91 19.17
CA LEU A 379 -16.77 28.47 19.86
C LEU A 379 -15.83 29.65 20.19
N ALA A 380 -15.77 30.65 19.30
CA ALA A 380 -14.94 31.86 19.49
C ALA A 380 -15.32 32.68 20.75
N LYS A 381 -16.51 32.46 21.33
CA LYS A 381 -16.94 33.08 22.58
C LYS A 381 -16.19 32.53 23.81
N VAL A 382 -15.61 31.33 23.70
CA VAL A 382 -15.06 30.57 24.82
C VAL A 382 -13.58 30.22 24.61
N CYS A 383 -13.12 30.11 23.36
CA CYS A 383 -11.73 29.82 23.02
C CYS A 383 -11.31 30.50 21.72
N ARG A 384 -10.01 30.49 21.42
CA ARG A 384 -9.52 30.92 20.11
C ARG A 384 -9.69 29.78 19.11
N VAL A 385 -10.39 30.05 18.01
CA VAL A 385 -10.70 29.03 17.00
C VAL A 385 -9.89 29.26 15.73
N LYS A 386 -9.35 28.18 15.16
CA LYS A 386 -8.71 28.15 13.86
C LYS A 386 -9.28 27.01 13.03
N VAL A 387 -9.78 27.33 11.85
CA VAL A 387 -10.25 26.35 10.86
C VAL A 387 -9.13 26.09 9.85
N ILE A 388 -8.84 24.82 9.57
CA ILE A 388 -7.80 24.39 8.62
C ILE A 388 -8.44 23.46 7.60
N ALA A 389 -8.42 23.85 6.32
CA ALA A 389 -8.93 23.10 5.18
C ALA A 389 -8.28 23.62 3.88
N PRO A 390 -8.18 22.78 2.82
CA PRO A 390 -8.51 21.36 2.78
C PRO A 390 -7.39 20.48 3.34
N CYS A 391 -7.75 19.53 4.22
CA CYS A 391 -6.83 18.55 4.78
C CYS A 391 -7.19 17.12 4.34
N ALA A 392 -6.25 16.21 4.53
CA ALA A 392 -6.47 14.79 4.34
C ALA A 392 -5.90 13.97 5.50
N ALA A 393 -6.62 12.92 5.89
CA ALA A 393 -6.16 11.94 6.86
C ALA A 393 -5.56 10.75 6.13
N ILE A 394 -4.29 10.46 6.41
CA ILE A 394 -3.59 9.24 6.00
C ILE A 394 -3.60 8.31 7.21
N THR A 395 -4.23 7.15 7.08
CA THR A 395 -4.35 6.18 8.16
C THR A 395 -3.62 4.89 7.83
N LEU A 396 -2.71 4.50 8.72
CA LEU A 396 -2.12 3.17 8.76
C LEU A 396 -3.05 2.27 9.58
N VAL A 397 -3.49 1.16 9.01
CA VAL A 397 -4.34 0.18 9.67
C VAL A 397 -3.63 -1.15 9.75
N GLY A 398 -3.59 -1.74 10.94
CA GLY A 398 -2.92 -3.00 11.20
C GLY A 398 -3.18 -3.51 12.60
N ARG A 399 -2.32 -4.40 13.09
CA ARG A 399 -2.39 -4.92 14.45
C ARG A 399 -1.06 -4.70 15.14
N GLY A 400 -1.10 -4.24 16.40
CA GLY A 400 0.12 -4.00 17.16
C GLY A 400 0.86 -2.72 16.75
N MET A 401 0.12 -1.66 16.37
CA MET A 401 0.71 -0.41 15.89
C MET A 401 1.75 0.20 16.85
N ARG A 402 1.51 0.16 18.17
CA ARG A 402 2.45 0.65 19.20
C ARG A 402 3.78 -0.09 19.20
N SER A 403 3.76 -1.42 19.07
CA SER A 403 4.99 -2.21 19.03
C SER A 403 5.80 -1.95 17.77
N MET A 404 5.15 -1.52 16.68
CA MET A 404 5.78 -1.25 15.39
C MET A 404 6.30 0.18 15.23
N LEU A 405 6.20 1.05 16.24
CA LEU A 405 6.68 2.44 16.09
C LEU A 405 8.15 2.52 15.68
N HIS A 406 8.98 1.55 16.08
CA HIS A 406 10.39 1.46 15.67
C HIS A 406 10.57 1.06 14.20
N THR A 407 9.76 0.13 13.68
CA THR A 407 9.79 -0.28 12.27
C THR A 407 9.19 0.78 11.34
N LEU A 408 8.34 1.67 11.88
CA LEU A 408 7.76 2.79 11.13
C LEU A 408 8.68 4.02 11.06
N SER A 409 9.93 3.95 11.54
CA SER A 409 10.85 5.09 11.57
C SER A 409 11.03 5.78 10.20
N GLY A 410 11.23 5.00 9.13
CA GLY A 410 11.34 5.52 7.77
C GLY A 410 10.06 6.21 7.28
N VAL A 411 8.89 5.65 7.63
CA VAL A 411 7.57 6.24 7.33
C VAL A 411 7.35 7.53 8.11
N LEU A 412 7.74 7.56 9.39
CA LEU A 412 7.64 8.73 10.26
C LEU A 412 8.57 9.86 9.81
N ALA A 413 9.74 9.53 9.24
CA ALA A 413 10.69 10.51 8.74
C ALA A 413 10.11 11.34 7.57
N GLU A 414 9.30 10.74 6.70
CA GLU A 414 8.62 11.47 5.61
C GLU A 414 7.65 12.52 6.16
N PHE A 415 6.93 12.19 7.25
CA PHE A 415 6.07 13.16 7.92
C PHE A 415 6.86 14.27 8.63
N GLY A 416 8.13 14.06 8.96
CA GLY A 416 9.01 15.07 9.57
C GLY A 416 9.32 16.25 8.63
N GLN A 417 9.22 16.04 7.32
CA GLN A 417 9.41 17.09 6.31
C GLN A 417 8.11 17.84 5.97
N LEU A 418 6.98 17.35 6.49
CA LEU A 418 5.65 17.83 6.17
C LEU A 418 5.02 18.57 7.35
N ARG A 419 4.05 19.43 7.04
CA ARG A 419 3.21 20.05 8.06
C ARG A 419 2.11 19.07 8.49
N VAL A 420 2.36 18.33 9.56
CA VAL A 420 1.35 17.46 10.20
C VAL A 420 0.49 18.30 11.15
N HIS A 421 -0.82 18.37 10.89
CA HIS A 421 -1.77 19.17 11.68
C HIS A 421 -2.34 18.39 12.88
N LEU A 422 -2.48 17.07 12.75
CA LEU A 422 -3.05 16.20 13.77
C LEU A 422 -2.43 14.80 13.64
N ILE A 423 -2.09 14.19 14.77
CA ILE A 423 -1.77 12.76 14.86
C ILE A 423 -2.79 12.14 15.82
N SER A 424 -3.42 11.05 15.41
CA SER A 424 -4.38 10.32 16.23
C SER A 424 -4.04 8.84 16.21
N GLN A 425 -3.98 8.22 17.39
CA GLN A 425 -3.79 6.79 17.54
C GLN A 425 -4.97 6.19 18.28
N SER A 426 -5.52 5.09 17.74
CA SER A 426 -6.60 4.39 18.43
C SER A 426 -6.14 3.70 19.72
N SER A 427 -7.03 3.64 20.70
CA SER A 427 -6.81 2.92 21.96
C SER A 427 -6.72 1.41 21.76
N ASN A 428 -7.45 0.87 20.77
CA ASN A 428 -7.47 -0.54 20.37
C ASN A 428 -6.19 -1.01 19.64
N ASN A 429 -5.22 -0.11 19.40
CA ASN A 429 -3.92 -0.43 18.81
C ASN A 429 -4.01 -0.96 17.35
N LEU A 430 -5.08 -0.59 16.64
CA LEU A 430 -5.32 -1.00 15.26
C LEU A 430 -5.02 0.07 14.21
N ASN A 431 -5.00 1.35 14.58
CA ASN A 431 -4.74 2.41 13.61
C ASN A 431 -3.82 3.50 14.14
N LEU A 432 -3.15 4.18 13.20
CA LEU A 432 -2.38 5.40 13.42
C LEU A 432 -2.65 6.34 12.25
N THR A 433 -3.17 7.52 12.54
CA THR A 433 -3.62 8.50 11.55
C THR A 433 -2.82 9.79 11.63
N PHE A 434 -2.41 10.29 10.47
CA PHE A 434 -1.75 11.58 10.27
C PHE A 434 -2.63 12.47 9.41
N VAL A 435 -2.92 13.69 9.86
CA VAL A 435 -3.65 14.67 9.06
C VAL A 435 -2.67 15.70 8.51
N VAL A 436 -2.63 15.82 7.18
CA VAL A 436 -1.72 16.67 6.41
C VAL A 436 -2.51 17.55 5.44
N ASP A 437 -1.83 18.49 4.79
CA ASP A 437 -2.42 19.26 3.69
C ASP A 437 -2.82 18.33 2.53
N GLU A 438 -3.98 18.56 1.91
CA GLU A 438 -4.52 17.63 0.91
C GLU A 438 -3.64 17.51 -0.35
N SER A 439 -2.87 18.54 -0.69
CA SER A 439 -2.06 18.61 -1.92
C SER A 439 -0.92 17.59 -1.98
N VAL A 440 -0.43 17.09 -0.84
CA VAL A 440 0.71 16.16 -0.81
C VAL A 440 0.30 14.70 -0.93
N VAL A 441 -0.99 14.39 -0.78
CA VAL A 441 -1.49 13.01 -0.60
C VAL A 441 -1.24 12.12 -1.81
N ASP A 442 -1.42 12.65 -3.02
CA ASP A 442 -1.37 11.82 -4.23
C ASP A 442 0.06 11.33 -4.53
N GLU A 443 1.08 12.13 -4.21
CA GLU A 443 2.49 11.74 -4.33
C GLU A 443 2.96 10.94 -3.11
N LEU A 444 2.49 11.30 -1.91
CA LEU A 444 2.94 10.69 -0.66
C LEU A 444 2.40 9.28 -0.47
N LEU A 445 1.13 9.00 -0.83
CA LEU A 445 0.50 7.72 -0.52
C LEU A 445 1.18 6.51 -1.18
N PRO A 446 1.54 6.53 -2.48
CA PRO A 446 2.32 5.45 -3.10
C PRO A 446 3.70 5.28 -2.45
N HIS A 447 4.39 6.39 -2.16
CA HIS A 447 5.70 6.35 -1.53
C HIS A 447 5.66 5.74 -0.12
N LEU A 448 4.69 6.14 0.71
CA LEU A 448 4.51 5.57 2.04
C LEU A 448 4.15 4.08 1.98
N HIS A 449 3.38 3.65 0.98
CA HIS A 449 3.07 2.24 0.77
C HIS A 449 4.33 1.42 0.47
N GLU A 450 5.21 1.92 -0.40
CA GLU A 450 6.50 1.29 -0.68
C GLU A 450 7.42 1.26 0.55
N LEU A 451 7.51 2.36 1.30
CA LEU A 451 8.30 2.42 2.53
C LEU A 451 7.80 1.42 3.59
N LEU A 452 6.49 1.24 3.70
CA LEU A 452 5.90 0.24 4.61
C LEU A 452 6.30 -1.19 4.21
N ILE A 453 6.40 -1.46 2.91
CA ILE A 453 6.87 -2.76 2.40
C ILE A 453 8.36 -2.92 2.69
N ALA A 454 9.18 -1.92 2.32
CA ALA A 454 10.63 -1.92 2.49
C ALA A 454 11.05 -2.06 3.96
N ALA A 455 10.30 -1.43 4.87
CA ALA A 455 10.53 -1.51 6.31
C ALA A 455 10.06 -2.83 6.94
N GLY A 456 9.47 -3.76 6.15
CA GLY A 456 8.89 -5.00 6.64
C GLY A 456 7.64 -4.80 7.51
N ALA A 457 7.12 -3.58 7.63
CA ALA A 457 5.90 -3.28 8.39
C ALA A 457 4.65 -3.81 7.68
N LEU A 458 4.64 -3.77 6.34
CA LEU A 458 3.61 -4.34 5.47
C LEU A 458 4.19 -5.60 4.80
N ARG A 459 3.95 -6.75 5.44
CA ARG A 459 4.55 -8.05 5.11
C ARG A 459 3.94 -8.72 3.87
N THR A 460 4.16 -8.13 2.70
CA THR A 460 3.65 -8.64 1.41
C THR A 460 4.15 -10.04 1.02
N ASP A 461 5.17 -10.55 1.71
CA ASP A 461 5.69 -11.91 1.60
C ASP A 461 4.80 -12.97 2.29
N ASP A 462 3.84 -12.57 3.13
CA ASP A 462 2.87 -13.47 3.73
C ASP A 462 1.73 -13.81 2.75
N SER A 463 1.94 -14.83 1.92
CA SER A 463 0.98 -15.32 0.92
C SER A 463 -0.33 -15.88 1.49
N ALA A 464 -0.46 -16.00 2.82
CA ALA A 464 -1.73 -16.38 3.45
C ALA A 464 -2.61 -15.16 3.76
N LEU A 465 -2.02 -13.96 3.79
CA LEU A 465 -2.67 -12.68 4.09
C LEU A 465 -2.75 -11.78 2.86
N PHE A 466 -1.72 -11.79 2.02
CA PHE A 466 -1.59 -10.89 0.87
C PHE A 466 -1.56 -11.69 -0.44
N GLY A 467 -2.55 -11.43 -1.28
CA GLY A 467 -2.66 -11.98 -2.62
C GLY A 467 -1.89 -11.18 -3.67
N PRO A 468 -2.23 -11.38 -4.96
CA PRO A 468 -1.63 -10.66 -6.08
C PRO A 468 -1.88 -9.14 -5.99
N SER A 469 -1.04 -8.37 -6.69
CA SER A 469 -1.25 -6.93 -6.83
C SER A 469 -2.46 -6.61 -7.72
N TRP A 470 -3.00 -5.41 -7.58
CA TRP A 470 -4.06 -4.90 -8.43
C TRP A 470 -3.66 -4.93 -9.90
N GLN A 471 -2.42 -4.54 -10.22
CA GLN A 471 -1.90 -4.62 -11.58
C GLN A 471 -1.87 -6.05 -12.11
N ALA A 472 -1.49 -7.04 -11.29
CA ALA A 472 -1.50 -8.45 -11.71
C ALA A 472 -2.93 -8.98 -11.93
N LEU A 473 -3.91 -8.51 -11.16
CA LEU A 473 -5.31 -8.92 -11.30
C LEU A 473 -6.01 -8.20 -12.46
N TYR A 474 -5.89 -6.87 -12.55
CA TYR A 474 -6.73 -6.01 -13.39
C TYR A 474 -5.96 -5.22 -14.46
N GLY A 475 -4.63 -5.34 -14.52
CA GLY A 475 -3.80 -4.64 -15.51
C GLY A 475 -4.10 -5.08 -16.94
N SER A 476 -4.06 -4.12 -17.88
CA SER A 476 -4.20 -4.36 -19.32
C SER A 476 -2.85 -4.76 -19.92
N GLY A 477 -2.52 -6.05 -19.87
CA GLY A 477 -1.36 -6.60 -20.58
C GLY A 477 -0.25 -7.09 -19.66
N GLU A 478 0.21 -8.30 -19.99
CA GLU A 478 1.41 -8.99 -19.51
C GLU A 478 1.90 -8.54 -18.15
N THR A 479 1.41 -9.20 -17.09
CA THR A 479 2.24 -9.39 -15.90
C THR A 479 3.57 -9.92 -16.43
N PRO A 480 4.71 -9.21 -16.26
CA PRO A 480 5.99 -9.83 -16.50
C PRO A 480 5.99 -11.03 -15.58
N VAL A 481 5.91 -12.24 -16.14
CA VAL A 481 6.16 -13.45 -15.38
C VAL A 481 7.54 -13.20 -14.81
N ALA A 482 7.62 -12.94 -13.50
CA ALA A 482 8.90 -12.73 -12.85
C ALA A 482 9.74 -13.92 -13.24
N ALA A 483 10.80 -13.68 -14.03
CA ALA A 483 11.67 -14.75 -14.48
C ALA A 483 12.08 -15.51 -13.22
N SER A 484 11.87 -16.83 -13.19
CA SER A 484 12.22 -17.63 -12.03
C SER A 484 13.70 -17.36 -11.73
N ALA A 485 14.00 -17.02 -10.47
CA ALA A 485 15.37 -16.69 -10.09
C ALA A 485 16.29 -17.87 -10.48
N TRP A 486 17.48 -17.58 -11.00
CA TRP A 486 18.40 -18.58 -11.57
C TRP A 486 18.67 -19.78 -10.62
N TRP A 487 18.59 -19.54 -9.31
CA TRP A 487 18.80 -20.54 -8.26
C TRP A 487 17.59 -21.45 -7.98
N ARG A 488 16.37 -21.12 -8.45
CA ARG A 488 15.14 -21.88 -8.13
C ARG A 488 15.02 -23.19 -8.89
N GLU A 489 15.21 -23.17 -10.21
CA GLU A 489 15.02 -24.34 -11.07
C GLU A 489 16.33 -24.81 -11.69
N ALA A 490 17.07 -23.93 -12.36
CA ALA A 490 18.24 -24.30 -13.15
C ALA A 490 19.43 -24.78 -12.29
N GLU A 491 19.68 -24.14 -11.14
CA GLU A 491 20.90 -24.38 -10.34
C GLU A 491 20.64 -25.02 -8.98
N ARG A 492 19.39 -25.40 -8.65
CA ARG A 492 19.04 -25.89 -7.30
C ARG A 492 19.89 -27.08 -6.86
N GLU A 493 19.99 -28.11 -7.71
CA GLU A 493 20.75 -29.33 -7.40
C GLU A 493 22.24 -29.03 -7.19
N ARG A 494 22.80 -28.16 -8.05
CA ARG A 494 24.21 -27.74 -7.95
C ARG A 494 24.48 -26.93 -6.68
N LEU A 495 23.56 -26.04 -6.30
CA LEU A 495 23.65 -25.28 -5.05
C LEU A 495 23.58 -26.19 -3.81
N LEU A 496 22.70 -27.20 -3.83
CA LEU A 496 22.65 -28.21 -2.77
C LEU A 496 23.96 -29.01 -2.67
N ALA A 497 24.57 -29.37 -3.80
CA ALA A 497 25.88 -30.02 -3.81
C ALA A 497 26.99 -29.12 -3.24
N ILE A 498 27.01 -27.83 -3.59
CA ILE A 498 27.97 -26.86 -3.04
C ILE A 498 27.80 -26.71 -1.52
N ALA A 499 26.55 -26.69 -1.03
CA ALA A 499 26.26 -26.64 0.41
C ALA A 499 26.62 -27.95 1.15
N ALA A 500 26.58 -29.09 0.45
CA ALA A 500 27.00 -30.37 1.00
C ALA A 500 28.52 -30.42 1.25
N GLU A 501 29.31 -29.75 0.41
CA GLU A 501 30.78 -29.65 0.59
C GLU A 501 31.16 -28.80 1.80
N ALA A 502 30.62 -27.59 1.92
CA ALA A 502 30.75 -26.76 3.12
C ALA A 502 29.70 -25.65 3.17
N THR A 503 29.36 -25.24 4.38
CA THR A 503 28.59 -24.04 4.70
C THR A 503 29.27 -23.29 5.86
N PRO A 504 29.13 -21.96 5.94
CA PRO A 504 28.43 -21.07 5.00
C PRO A 504 29.24 -20.75 3.74
N ARG A 505 28.56 -20.52 2.60
CA ARG A 505 29.20 -20.17 1.32
C ARG A 505 28.40 -19.16 0.51
N TYR A 506 29.08 -18.14 0.00
CA TYR A 506 28.60 -17.30 -1.07
C TYR A 506 28.75 -18.02 -2.41
N VAL A 507 27.73 -17.91 -3.25
CA VAL A 507 27.75 -18.41 -4.63
C VAL A 507 27.35 -17.29 -5.57
N TYR A 508 28.18 -16.99 -6.57
CA TYR A 508 27.90 -15.95 -7.57
C TYR A 508 27.73 -16.54 -8.96
N HIS A 509 26.66 -16.14 -9.65
CA HIS A 509 26.30 -16.57 -10.99
C HIS A 509 26.70 -15.51 -12.02
N LEU A 510 27.86 -15.69 -12.67
CA LEU A 510 28.40 -14.75 -13.64
C LEU A 510 27.50 -14.50 -14.86
N PRO A 511 26.72 -15.48 -15.38
CA PRO A 511 25.78 -15.19 -16.45
C PRO A 511 24.74 -14.13 -16.08
N THR A 512 24.29 -14.09 -14.82
CA THR A 512 23.39 -13.02 -14.33
C THR A 512 24.10 -11.67 -14.33
N VAL A 513 25.36 -11.60 -13.88
CA VAL A 513 26.15 -10.35 -13.92
C VAL A 513 26.28 -9.83 -15.35
N ARG A 514 26.63 -10.70 -16.31
CA ARG A 514 26.76 -10.33 -17.72
C ARG A 514 25.43 -9.89 -18.33
N ALA A 515 24.32 -10.58 -18.01
CA ALA A 515 23.00 -10.19 -18.48
C ALA A 515 22.61 -8.78 -18.01
N GLN A 516 22.83 -8.47 -16.73
CA GLN A 516 22.55 -7.14 -16.19
C GLN A 516 23.47 -6.06 -16.76
N ALA A 517 24.74 -6.38 -17.00
CA ALA A 517 25.68 -5.48 -17.67
C ALA A 517 25.21 -5.14 -19.08
N ARG A 518 24.81 -6.15 -19.87
CA ARG A 518 24.30 -5.97 -21.24
C ARG A 518 23.01 -5.17 -21.29
N GLU A 519 22.12 -5.36 -20.31
CA GLU A 519 20.89 -4.58 -20.20
C GLU A 519 21.19 -3.10 -19.96
N LEU A 520 22.11 -2.76 -19.04
CA LEU A 520 22.51 -1.36 -18.84
C LEU A 520 23.21 -0.76 -20.07
N LYS A 521 23.91 -1.58 -20.86
CA LYS A 521 24.51 -1.14 -22.13
C LYS A 521 23.47 -0.78 -23.20
N THR A 522 22.18 -1.06 -22.98
CA THR A 522 21.10 -0.60 -23.87
C THR A 522 20.73 0.87 -23.69
N LEU A 523 21.17 1.51 -22.58
CA LEU A 523 20.99 2.94 -22.32
C LEU A 523 21.82 3.78 -23.30
N ALA A 524 21.25 4.11 -24.47
CA ALA A 524 21.99 4.86 -25.48
C ALA A 524 22.26 6.32 -25.08
N ALA A 525 21.54 6.86 -24.10
CA ALA A 525 21.88 8.16 -23.53
C ALA A 525 23.22 8.15 -22.79
N VAL A 526 23.65 7.01 -22.25
CA VAL A 526 24.82 6.90 -21.37
C VAL A 526 26.07 6.54 -22.17
N ASP A 527 27.07 7.42 -22.15
CA ASP A 527 28.31 7.22 -22.92
C ASP A 527 29.31 6.31 -22.21
N ARG A 528 29.28 6.28 -20.87
CA ARG A 528 30.19 5.45 -20.08
C ARG A 528 29.53 4.92 -18.80
N LEU A 529 29.75 3.65 -18.54
CA LEU A 529 29.31 2.97 -17.31
C LEU A 529 30.56 2.60 -16.50
N HIS A 530 30.55 2.92 -15.20
CA HIS A 530 31.58 2.50 -14.25
C HIS A 530 30.95 1.58 -13.21
N TYR A 531 31.53 0.41 -12.99
CA TYR A 531 31.09 -0.46 -11.91
C TYR A 531 31.61 0.06 -10.57
N ALA A 532 30.70 0.33 -9.63
CA ALA A 532 31.06 0.71 -8.26
C ALA A 532 31.57 -0.51 -7.49
N VAL A 533 32.91 -0.59 -7.36
CA VAL A 533 33.64 -1.79 -6.92
C VAL A 533 33.29 -2.24 -5.50
N LYS A 534 32.96 -1.28 -4.62
CA LYS A 534 32.47 -1.51 -3.26
C LYS A 534 31.25 -2.45 -3.18
N ALA A 535 30.51 -2.64 -4.28
CA ALA A 535 29.39 -3.58 -4.31
C ALA A 535 29.85 -5.04 -4.19
N ASN A 536 30.90 -5.42 -4.92
CA ASN A 536 31.53 -6.74 -4.87
C ASN A 536 32.91 -6.69 -5.55
N THR A 537 33.96 -7.03 -4.82
CA THR A 537 35.37 -6.96 -5.26
C THR A 537 35.91 -8.30 -5.80
N HIS A 538 35.07 -9.33 -5.97
CA HIS A 538 35.54 -10.65 -6.37
C HIS A 538 36.23 -10.61 -7.75
N PRO A 539 37.46 -11.12 -7.92
CA PRO A 539 38.24 -10.96 -9.16
C PRO A 539 37.54 -11.48 -10.41
N ALA A 540 36.78 -12.56 -10.32
CA ALA A 540 36.02 -13.10 -11.44
C ALA A 540 34.86 -12.19 -11.88
N ILE A 541 34.22 -11.49 -10.94
CA ILE A 541 33.15 -10.51 -11.23
C ILE A 541 33.76 -9.28 -11.89
N LEU A 542 34.89 -8.78 -11.37
CA LEU A 542 35.62 -7.66 -11.97
C LEU A 542 36.00 -7.96 -13.43
N LYS A 543 36.51 -9.16 -13.70
CA LYS A 543 36.84 -9.61 -15.06
C LYS A 543 35.61 -9.68 -15.97
N ALA A 544 34.54 -10.34 -15.52
CA ALA A 544 33.30 -10.46 -16.31
C ALA A 544 32.70 -9.08 -16.66
N ILE A 545 32.74 -8.12 -15.73
CA ILE A 545 32.27 -6.75 -15.96
C ILE A 545 33.19 -5.99 -16.93
N ALA A 546 34.51 -6.18 -16.83
CA ALA A 546 35.47 -5.58 -17.77
C ALA A 546 35.27 -6.11 -19.21
N GLU A 547 34.96 -7.39 -19.37
CA GLU A 547 34.67 -8.02 -20.67
C GLU A 547 33.42 -7.43 -21.35
N GLU A 548 32.43 -6.97 -20.58
CA GLU A 548 31.25 -6.26 -21.08
C GLU A 548 31.51 -4.76 -21.36
N GLY A 549 32.76 -4.29 -21.14
CA GLY A 549 33.23 -2.96 -21.52
C GLY A 549 32.94 -1.84 -20.52
N PHE A 550 32.82 -2.17 -19.23
CA PHE A 550 32.66 -1.19 -18.16
C PHE A 550 34.00 -0.61 -17.70
N GLY A 551 33.99 0.64 -17.22
CA GLY A 551 35.03 1.17 -16.34
C GLY A 551 34.78 0.78 -14.88
N PHE A 552 35.61 1.28 -13.96
CA PHE A 552 35.51 0.97 -12.53
C PHE A 552 35.60 2.23 -11.68
N GLU A 553 34.66 2.36 -10.75
CA GLU A 553 34.65 3.37 -9.71
C GLU A 553 35.19 2.75 -8.42
N CYS A 554 36.22 3.37 -7.85
CA CYS A 554 36.89 2.95 -6.63
C CYS A 554 36.86 4.07 -5.60
N VAL A 555 36.52 3.74 -4.35
CA VAL A 555 36.48 4.69 -3.23
C VAL A 555 37.71 4.61 -2.32
N SER A 556 38.61 3.64 -2.54
CA SER A 556 39.83 3.48 -1.75
C SER A 556 41.05 3.00 -2.58
N PRO A 557 42.29 3.23 -2.11
CA PRO A 557 43.47 2.65 -2.75
C PRO A 557 43.47 1.12 -2.82
N GLY A 558 42.82 0.46 -1.86
CA GLY A 558 42.69 -1.01 -1.86
C GLY A 558 41.86 -1.50 -3.05
N GLU A 559 40.75 -0.82 -3.33
CA GLU A 559 39.90 -1.12 -4.50
C GLU A 559 40.65 -0.85 -5.81
N LEU A 560 41.35 0.29 -5.93
CA LEU A 560 42.16 0.59 -7.11
C LEU A 560 43.20 -0.51 -7.37
N LYS A 561 43.92 -0.96 -6.33
CA LYS A 561 44.89 -2.07 -6.45
C LYS A 561 44.22 -3.37 -6.89
N ALA A 562 43.07 -3.70 -6.31
CA ALA A 562 42.33 -4.92 -6.66
C ALA A 562 41.89 -4.91 -8.12
N VAL A 563 41.35 -3.78 -8.60
CA VAL A 563 40.94 -3.62 -10.00
C VAL A 563 42.15 -3.67 -10.93
N MET A 564 43.21 -2.90 -10.67
CA MET A 564 44.43 -2.90 -11.48
C MET A 564 45.10 -4.27 -11.58
N ALA A 565 44.95 -5.13 -10.57
CA ALA A 565 45.45 -6.50 -10.60
C ALA A 565 44.56 -7.46 -11.40
N ALA A 566 43.26 -7.17 -11.54
CA ALA A 566 42.28 -8.08 -12.14
C ALA A 566 41.87 -7.71 -13.57
N VAL A 567 41.94 -6.43 -13.96
CA VAL A 567 41.38 -5.90 -15.21
C VAL A 567 42.45 -5.25 -16.09
N PRO A 568 42.26 -5.19 -17.43
CA PRO A 568 43.25 -4.62 -18.34
C PRO A 568 43.44 -3.11 -18.16
N GLU A 569 44.62 -2.59 -18.56
CA GLU A 569 44.95 -1.16 -18.47
C GLU A 569 44.02 -0.26 -19.31
N SER A 570 43.32 -0.82 -20.30
CA SER A 570 42.36 -0.09 -21.13
C SER A 570 41.06 0.28 -20.40
N ALA A 571 40.69 -0.41 -19.32
CA ALA A 571 39.40 -0.21 -18.64
C ALA A 571 39.43 1.07 -17.76
N PRO A 572 38.65 2.14 -18.04
CA PRO A 572 38.74 3.42 -17.31
C PRO A 572 38.59 3.27 -15.79
N LEU A 573 39.31 4.10 -15.02
CA LEU A 573 39.25 4.13 -13.55
C LEU A 573 38.81 5.50 -13.06
N LEU A 574 37.86 5.50 -12.13
CA LEU A 574 37.45 6.65 -11.32
C LEU A 574 37.86 6.41 -9.88
N PHE A 575 38.44 7.43 -9.24
CA PHE A 575 38.72 7.43 -7.81
C PHE A 575 37.82 8.47 -7.13
N THR A 576 36.79 7.99 -6.43
CA THR A 576 35.77 8.84 -5.78
C THR A 576 35.78 8.73 -4.24
N PRO A 577 36.91 9.03 -3.59
CA PRO A 577 36.99 8.95 -2.14
C PRO A 577 36.10 9.99 -1.46
N ASN A 578 35.82 9.76 -0.18
CA ASN A 578 35.16 10.72 0.70
C ASN A 578 35.99 10.85 1.98
N PHE A 579 36.43 12.05 2.33
CA PHE A 579 37.33 12.29 3.47
C PHE A 579 38.61 11.43 3.47
N ALA A 580 39.16 11.12 2.28
CA ALA A 580 40.42 10.37 2.19
C ALA A 580 41.62 11.21 2.67
N PRO A 581 42.66 10.56 3.22
CA PRO A 581 43.89 11.23 3.61
C PRO A 581 44.68 11.69 2.37
N ARG A 582 45.61 12.64 2.57
CA ARG A 582 46.40 13.25 1.48
C ARG A 582 47.18 12.21 0.67
N GLU A 583 47.73 11.21 1.34
CA GLU A 583 48.51 10.13 0.71
C GLU A 583 47.71 9.32 -0.29
N ASP A 584 46.41 9.13 -0.06
CA ASP A 584 45.53 8.40 -0.97
C ASP A 584 45.34 9.18 -2.27
N TYR A 585 45.11 10.49 -2.19
CA TYR A 585 45.05 11.37 -3.36
C TYR A 585 46.39 11.41 -4.09
N ALA A 586 47.50 11.60 -3.37
CA ALA A 586 48.83 11.67 -3.95
C ALA A 586 49.17 10.38 -4.70
N TRP A 587 48.85 9.22 -4.11
CA TRP A 587 49.05 7.93 -4.75
C TRP A 587 48.12 7.74 -5.96
N ALA A 588 46.82 8.04 -5.84
CA ALA A 588 45.86 7.89 -6.93
C ALA A 588 46.25 8.73 -8.16
N LEU A 589 46.78 9.94 -7.96
CA LEU A 589 47.31 10.81 -9.02
C LEU A 589 48.57 10.27 -9.73
N THR A 590 49.24 9.26 -9.19
CA THR A 590 50.32 8.53 -9.89
C THR A 590 49.80 7.39 -10.77
N THR A 591 48.52 7.06 -10.67
CA THR A 591 47.85 6.05 -11.48
C THR A 591 47.14 6.67 -12.67
N ARG A 592 46.46 5.85 -13.46
CA ARG A 592 45.60 6.28 -14.58
C ARG A 592 44.16 6.67 -14.15
N ALA A 593 43.89 6.71 -12.85
CA ALA A 593 42.57 7.04 -12.34
C ALA A 593 42.26 8.53 -12.50
N THR A 594 41.02 8.83 -12.87
CA THR A 594 40.47 10.18 -12.79
C THR A 594 40.04 10.44 -11.35
N VAL A 595 40.58 11.48 -10.72
CA VAL A 595 40.38 11.75 -9.29
C VAL A 595 39.26 12.76 -9.09
N SER A 596 38.34 12.47 -8.18
CA SER A 596 37.32 13.42 -7.76
C SER A 596 37.66 14.13 -6.44
N LEU A 597 37.14 15.34 -6.26
CA LEU A 597 37.13 16.09 -5.00
C LEU A 597 35.69 16.43 -4.63
N ASP A 598 35.38 16.44 -3.34
CA ASP A 598 34.03 16.65 -2.81
C ASP A 598 33.95 17.77 -1.75
N SER A 599 35.03 18.51 -1.52
CA SER A 599 35.12 19.53 -0.48
C SER A 599 36.19 20.59 -0.80
N LEU A 600 36.16 21.74 -0.12
CA LEU A 600 37.16 22.80 -0.26
C LEU A 600 38.52 22.41 0.32
N TYR A 601 38.52 21.61 1.39
CA TYR A 601 39.69 21.36 2.23
C TYR A 601 40.93 20.86 1.47
N PRO A 602 40.83 19.88 0.52
CA PRO A 602 41.98 19.43 -0.24
C PRO A 602 42.66 20.51 -1.08
N LEU A 603 41.89 21.44 -1.67
CA LEU A 603 42.46 22.55 -2.44
C LEU A 603 43.01 23.65 -1.53
N GLU A 604 42.34 23.94 -0.41
CA GLU A 604 42.81 24.95 0.55
C GLU A 604 44.15 24.59 1.19
N HIS A 605 44.34 23.31 1.55
CA HIS A 605 45.49 22.87 2.36
C HIS A 605 46.52 22.08 1.56
N TRP A 606 46.11 21.41 0.48
CA TRP A 606 46.97 20.51 -0.30
C TRP A 606 46.98 20.84 -1.80
N GLY A 607 46.57 22.05 -2.21
CA GLY A 607 46.41 22.44 -3.61
C GLY A 607 47.63 22.17 -4.50
N ASP A 608 48.86 22.22 -3.97
CA ASP A 608 50.08 21.84 -4.71
C ASP A 608 50.09 20.38 -5.18
N THR A 609 49.42 19.47 -4.46
CA THR A 609 49.26 18.07 -4.84
C THR A 609 48.47 17.92 -6.15
N PHE A 610 47.56 18.86 -6.42
CA PHE A 610 46.66 18.85 -7.57
C PHE A 610 47.12 19.81 -8.68
N ARG A 611 48.26 20.49 -8.52
CA ARG A 611 48.70 21.55 -9.44
C ARG A 611 48.73 21.08 -10.89
N GLY A 612 48.04 21.79 -11.78
CA GLY A 612 47.98 21.47 -13.21
C GLY A 612 47.19 20.21 -13.57
N ARG A 613 46.43 19.63 -12.64
CA ARG A 613 45.64 18.41 -12.86
C ARG A 613 44.22 18.73 -13.30
N GLU A 614 43.63 17.77 -14.03
CA GLU A 614 42.19 17.70 -14.26
C GLU A 614 41.54 16.86 -13.17
N ILE A 615 40.41 17.33 -12.63
CA ILE A 615 39.65 16.63 -11.57
C ILE A 615 38.16 16.59 -11.88
N VAL A 616 37.46 15.70 -11.19
CA VAL A 616 35.99 15.68 -11.12
C VAL A 616 35.55 16.38 -9.84
N LEU A 617 34.56 17.26 -9.91
CA LEU A 617 33.97 17.87 -8.72
C LEU A 617 32.66 17.16 -8.39
N ARG A 618 32.60 16.53 -7.21
CA ARG A 618 31.37 15.97 -6.67
C ARG A 618 30.58 17.05 -5.92
N LEU A 619 29.30 17.19 -6.24
CA LEU A 619 28.40 18.19 -5.69
C LEU A 619 27.28 17.57 -4.86
N ASP A 620 26.84 18.29 -3.84
CA ASP A 620 25.56 18.05 -3.16
C ASP A 620 24.49 18.99 -3.74
N LEU A 621 23.48 18.42 -4.38
CA LEU A 621 22.39 19.17 -5.01
C LEU A 621 21.28 19.56 -4.02
N GLY A 622 21.47 19.32 -2.71
CA GLY A 622 20.57 19.76 -1.64
C GLY A 622 19.32 18.88 -1.45
N ARG A 623 19.19 17.80 -2.22
CA ARG A 623 18.13 16.78 -2.08
C ARG A 623 18.75 15.39 -2.15
N GLY A 624 18.37 14.48 -1.24
CA GLY A 624 18.78 13.08 -1.27
C GLY A 624 17.56 12.16 -1.22
N LEU A 625 17.57 11.08 -1.99
CA LEU A 625 16.53 10.05 -2.02
C LEU A 625 17.15 8.70 -1.63
N GLY A 626 16.39 7.82 -1.00
CA GLY A 626 16.92 6.52 -0.56
C GLY A 626 15.99 5.82 0.42
N HIS A 627 15.97 4.49 0.35
CA HIS A 627 15.10 3.61 1.15
C HIS A 627 15.42 3.59 2.65
N HIS A 628 16.53 4.20 3.08
CA HIS A 628 16.91 4.33 4.50
C HIS A 628 17.78 5.59 4.71
N GLU A 629 17.77 6.16 5.92
CA GLU A 629 18.54 7.37 6.27
C GLU A 629 20.04 7.24 5.92
N LYS A 630 20.64 6.09 6.25
CA LYS A 630 22.06 5.75 5.98
C LYS A 630 22.43 5.59 4.49
N VAL A 631 21.47 5.59 3.56
CA VAL A 631 21.72 5.46 2.11
C VAL A 631 21.25 6.67 1.31
N ARG A 632 20.80 7.74 1.99
CA ARG A 632 20.55 9.06 1.40
C ARG A 632 21.88 9.82 1.36
N THR A 633 22.37 10.13 0.16
CA THR A 633 23.72 10.67 -0.06
C THR A 633 23.74 12.13 -0.52
N GLY A 634 22.58 12.82 -0.51
CA GLY A 634 22.44 14.26 -0.75
C GLY A 634 21.56 14.96 0.31
N GLY A 635 21.66 16.29 0.42
CA GLY A 635 20.91 17.13 1.38
C GLY A 635 21.72 17.52 2.62
N SER A 636 21.17 18.45 3.44
CA SER A 636 21.90 19.12 4.54
C SER A 636 22.45 18.21 5.65
N GLY A 637 22.02 16.95 5.72
CA GLY A 637 22.56 15.93 6.62
C GLY A 637 23.61 15.01 5.98
N SER A 638 23.89 15.16 4.68
CA SER A 638 24.86 14.36 3.94
C SER A 638 26.28 14.87 4.18
N LYS A 639 27.22 13.95 4.36
CA LYS A 639 28.66 14.26 4.41
C LYS A 639 29.31 14.32 3.03
N PHE A 640 28.57 14.02 1.98
CA PHE A 640 29.10 13.79 0.64
C PHE A 640 28.83 14.97 -0.29
N GLY A 641 29.83 15.32 -1.10
CA GLY A 641 29.71 16.34 -2.13
C GLY A 641 29.86 17.76 -1.59
N LEU A 642 30.35 18.65 -2.45
CA LEU A 642 30.49 20.06 -2.15
C LEU A 642 29.10 20.72 -2.24
N PRO A 643 28.64 21.45 -1.22
CA PRO A 643 27.39 22.23 -1.31
C PRO A 643 27.47 23.23 -2.46
N VAL A 644 26.39 23.35 -3.24
CA VAL A 644 26.35 24.23 -4.43
C VAL A 644 26.68 25.69 -4.07
N GLU A 645 26.37 26.14 -2.86
CA GLU A 645 26.69 27.49 -2.37
C GLU A 645 28.20 27.75 -2.26
N GLN A 646 29.00 26.69 -2.11
CA GLN A 646 30.46 26.77 -2.02
C GLN A 646 31.16 26.62 -3.38
N LEU A 647 30.41 26.39 -4.46
CA LEU A 647 30.97 26.17 -5.80
C LEU A 647 31.90 27.30 -6.24
N ASP A 648 31.49 28.56 -6.09
CA ASP A 648 32.31 29.71 -6.52
C ASP A 648 33.61 29.81 -5.70
N ALA A 649 33.60 29.41 -4.44
CA ALA A 649 34.81 29.36 -3.60
C ALA A 649 35.77 28.26 -4.07
N PHE A 650 35.23 27.09 -4.39
CA PHE A 650 35.99 25.97 -4.94
C PHE A 650 36.68 26.37 -6.25
N LEU A 651 35.94 26.99 -7.18
CA LEU A 651 36.47 27.38 -8.49
C LEU A 651 37.62 28.40 -8.36
N ARG A 652 37.52 29.36 -7.43
CA ARG A 652 38.63 30.30 -7.14
C ARG A 652 39.89 29.61 -6.61
N LEU A 653 39.73 28.57 -5.80
CA LEU A 653 40.86 27.78 -5.31
C LEU A 653 41.46 26.91 -6.42
N ALA A 654 40.61 26.29 -7.24
CA ALA A 654 41.04 25.50 -8.38
C ALA A 654 41.90 26.34 -9.35
N ASP A 655 41.43 27.53 -9.72
CA ASP A 655 42.15 28.48 -10.57
C ASP A 655 43.52 28.88 -9.99
N ARG A 656 43.58 29.19 -8.68
CA ARG A 656 44.84 29.52 -7.98
C ARG A 656 45.91 28.42 -8.12
N HIS A 657 45.50 27.16 -8.15
CA HIS A 657 46.40 26.01 -8.28
C HIS A 657 46.52 25.49 -9.72
N GLY A 658 45.87 26.13 -10.69
CA GLY A 658 45.84 25.66 -12.09
C GLY A 658 45.13 24.31 -12.25
N VAL A 659 44.16 24.01 -11.37
CA VAL A 659 43.33 22.80 -11.42
C VAL A 659 42.15 23.04 -12.35
N THR A 660 41.89 22.12 -13.27
CA THR A 660 40.74 22.20 -14.18
C THR A 660 39.64 21.24 -13.76
N VAL A 661 38.42 21.74 -13.54
CA VAL A 661 37.25 20.90 -13.28
C VAL A 661 36.75 20.36 -14.62
N ARG A 662 36.99 19.07 -14.88
CA ARG A 662 36.68 18.43 -16.17
C ARG A 662 35.37 17.65 -16.16
N GLY A 663 34.90 17.24 -14.98
CA GLY A 663 33.61 16.58 -14.81
C GLY A 663 32.88 17.06 -13.56
N LEU A 664 31.55 16.98 -13.59
CA LEU A 664 30.72 17.12 -12.39
C LEU A 664 30.10 15.77 -12.03
N HIS A 665 30.02 15.48 -10.74
CA HIS A 665 29.42 14.26 -10.23
C HIS A 665 28.36 14.59 -9.18
N ALA A 666 27.22 13.92 -9.22
CA ALA A 666 26.30 13.84 -8.09
C ALA A 666 25.81 12.41 -7.90
N HIS A 667 25.65 12.01 -6.64
CA HIS A 667 25.06 10.73 -6.27
C HIS A 667 24.11 10.96 -5.12
N LEU A 668 22.81 10.82 -5.38
CA LEU A 668 21.76 11.26 -4.46
C LEU A 668 21.07 10.13 -3.70
N GLY A 669 21.40 8.86 -3.97
CA GLY A 669 20.77 7.73 -3.30
C GLY A 669 21.14 6.33 -3.75
N SER A 670 20.58 5.32 -3.07
CA SER A 670 20.67 3.90 -3.42
C SER A 670 19.30 3.22 -3.33
N GLY A 671 19.03 2.26 -4.21
CA GLY A 671 17.78 1.50 -4.24
C GLY A 671 16.62 2.22 -4.94
N ILE A 672 16.92 3.13 -5.87
CA ILE A 672 15.90 3.96 -6.53
C ILE A 672 15.26 3.16 -7.69
N LEU A 673 13.93 3.13 -7.74
CA LEU A 673 13.15 2.45 -8.78
C LEU A 673 12.41 3.43 -9.72
N ASP A 674 12.45 4.73 -9.43
CA ASP A 674 11.87 5.78 -10.27
C ASP A 674 12.85 6.22 -11.38
N ALA A 675 12.45 6.01 -12.63
CA ALA A 675 13.21 6.41 -13.81
C ALA A 675 13.37 7.94 -13.96
N GLY A 676 12.45 8.74 -13.41
CA GLY A 676 12.50 10.21 -13.50
C GLY A 676 13.68 10.82 -12.75
N HIS A 677 14.10 10.19 -11.66
CA HIS A 677 15.13 10.68 -10.74
C HIS A 677 16.42 11.12 -11.45
N TRP A 678 17.02 10.25 -12.25
CA TRP A 678 18.30 10.53 -12.90
C TRP A 678 18.21 11.63 -13.97
N GLY A 679 17.02 11.84 -14.56
CA GLY A 679 16.77 12.96 -15.45
C GLY A 679 16.88 14.31 -14.73
N GLU A 680 16.34 14.41 -13.53
CA GLU A 680 16.45 15.62 -12.70
C GLU A 680 17.90 15.90 -12.30
N VAL A 681 18.64 14.86 -11.86
CA VAL A 681 20.07 14.99 -11.51
C VAL A 681 20.87 15.47 -12.71
N TYR A 682 20.66 14.85 -13.88
CA TYR A 682 21.33 15.22 -15.11
C TYR A 682 21.05 16.69 -15.46
N ALA A 683 19.79 17.12 -15.47
CA ALA A 683 19.43 18.50 -15.82
C ALA A 683 20.07 19.53 -14.87
N GLN A 684 20.13 19.23 -13.57
CA GLN A 684 20.76 20.11 -12.59
C GLN A 684 22.28 20.19 -12.77
N LEU A 685 22.96 19.04 -12.94
CA LEU A 685 24.40 19.01 -13.21
C LEU A 685 24.74 19.74 -14.51
N ALA A 686 23.93 19.59 -15.56
CA ALA A 686 24.13 20.29 -16.83
C ALA A 686 24.02 21.81 -16.68
N SER A 687 23.01 22.29 -15.96
CA SER A 687 22.84 23.72 -15.65
C SER A 687 24.04 24.30 -14.90
N LEU A 688 24.61 23.55 -13.95
CA LEU A 688 25.82 23.96 -13.24
C LEU A 688 27.07 23.91 -14.12
N ALA A 689 27.17 22.92 -15.02
CA ALA A 689 28.30 22.76 -15.93
C ALA A 689 28.44 23.93 -16.92
N GLU A 690 27.32 24.49 -17.41
CA GLU A 690 27.30 25.67 -18.28
C GLU A 690 27.97 26.89 -17.62
N ARG A 691 27.91 27.01 -16.29
CA ARG A 691 28.55 28.10 -15.53
C ARG A 691 30.07 27.95 -15.42
N ILE A 692 30.60 26.73 -15.57
CA ILE A 692 32.02 26.41 -15.36
C ILE A 692 32.78 26.43 -16.70
N GLY A 693 32.15 25.98 -17.79
CA GLY A 693 32.70 26.03 -19.15
C GLY A 693 33.82 25.03 -19.46
N SER A 694 34.57 24.54 -18.47
CA SER A 694 35.64 23.53 -18.66
C SER A 694 35.14 22.07 -18.60
N VAL A 695 33.88 21.86 -18.20
CA VAL A 695 33.28 20.53 -18.01
C VAL A 695 33.08 19.82 -19.35
N ALA A 696 33.41 18.53 -19.42
CA ALA A 696 33.18 17.67 -20.60
C ALA A 696 32.23 16.51 -20.34
N PHE A 697 32.04 16.12 -19.09
CA PHE A 697 31.17 15.01 -18.74
C PHE A 697 30.46 15.23 -17.41
N LEU A 698 29.31 14.59 -17.29
CA LEU A 698 28.45 14.64 -16.12
C LEU A 698 28.22 13.21 -15.66
N ASP A 699 28.63 12.94 -14.43
CA ASP A 699 28.40 11.67 -13.76
C ASP A 699 27.18 11.81 -12.85
N ILE A 700 26.10 11.12 -13.20
CA ILE A 700 24.85 11.14 -12.42
C ILE A 700 24.84 10.06 -11.33
N GLY A 701 25.99 9.41 -11.11
CA GLY A 701 26.22 8.42 -10.07
C GLY A 701 25.49 7.10 -10.34
N GLY A 702 25.44 6.28 -9.30
CA GLY A 702 24.73 5.00 -9.30
C GLY A 702 23.35 5.05 -8.66
N GLY A 703 23.04 3.97 -7.93
CA GLY A 703 21.86 3.91 -7.06
C GLY A 703 20.67 3.15 -7.61
N LEU A 704 20.79 2.55 -8.80
CA LEU A 704 19.74 1.76 -9.43
C LEU A 704 19.29 0.64 -8.48
N GLY A 705 17.99 0.60 -8.20
CA GLY A 705 17.37 -0.40 -7.35
C GLY A 705 17.20 -1.74 -8.06
N VAL A 706 17.23 -2.80 -7.25
CA VAL A 706 16.71 -4.12 -7.63
C VAL A 706 15.53 -4.43 -6.69
N PRO A 707 14.44 -5.04 -7.20
CA PRO A 707 13.29 -5.43 -6.40
C PRO A 707 13.77 -6.28 -5.22
N SER A 708 13.52 -5.80 -4.01
CA SER A 708 13.94 -6.51 -2.79
C SER A 708 12.78 -7.32 -2.24
N HIS A 709 11.52 -6.88 -2.39
CA HIS A 709 10.35 -7.63 -1.93
C HIS A 709 9.60 -8.32 -3.08
N PRO A 710 8.90 -9.44 -2.80
CA PRO A 710 8.04 -10.08 -3.79
C PRO A 710 7.01 -9.09 -4.35
N GLY A 711 6.91 -8.97 -5.67
CA GLY A 711 5.92 -8.12 -6.34
C GLY A 711 6.29 -6.65 -6.49
N GLU A 712 7.48 -6.22 -6.02
CA GLU A 712 8.05 -4.93 -6.42
C GLU A 712 8.35 -4.92 -7.93
N ALA A 713 8.04 -3.82 -8.60
CA ALA A 713 8.36 -3.65 -10.01
C ALA A 713 9.87 -3.45 -10.18
N ARG A 714 10.42 -4.07 -11.24
CA ARG A 714 11.80 -3.82 -11.64
C ARG A 714 11.92 -2.42 -12.25
N LEU A 715 13.06 -1.76 -12.05
CA LEU A 715 13.38 -0.50 -12.71
C LEU A 715 13.26 -0.67 -14.23
N ASP A 716 12.43 0.16 -14.87
CA ASP A 716 12.26 0.15 -16.32
C ASP A 716 13.44 0.88 -16.98
N ILE A 717 14.40 0.09 -17.47
CA ILE A 717 15.60 0.60 -18.15
C ILE A 717 15.25 1.35 -19.44
N ALA A 718 14.18 0.99 -20.15
CA ALA A 718 13.77 1.69 -21.36
C ALA A 718 13.14 3.05 -21.04
N ALA A 719 12.32 3.13 -19.98
CA ALA A 719 11.79 4.39 -19.48
C ALA A 719 12.91 5.33 -18.99
N LEU A 720 13.90 4.77 -18.27
CA LEU A 720 15.08 5.51 -17.85
C LEU A 720 15.86 6.08 -19.05
N ASP A 721 16.14 5.27 -20.07
CA ASP A 721 16.83 5.74 -21.28
C ASP A 721 16.07 6.87 -21.96
N LYS A 722 14.74 6.75 -22.06
CA LYS A 722 13.91 7.80 -22.65
C LYS A 722 14.08 9.14 -21.94
N VAL A 723 13.97 9.16 -20.61
CA VAL A 723 14.14 10.36 -19.79
C VAL A 723 15.55 10.94 -19.98
N LEU A 724 16.58 10.10 -19.94
CA LEU A 724 17.97 10.56 -20.11
C LEU A 724 18.24 11.13 -21.51
N ARG A 725 17.64 10.56 -22.56
CA ARG A 725 17.76 11.07 -23.93
C ARG A 725 17.11 12.44 -24.10
N GLU A 726 15.97 12.67 -23.45
CA GLU A 726 15.30 13.98 -23.48
C GLU A 726 16.21 15.07 -22.92
N VAL A 727 16.87 14.81 -21.78
CA VAL A 727 17.84 15.74 -21.19
C VAL A 727 19.11 15.86 -22.06
N LYS A 728 19.63 14.74 -22.57
CA LYS A 728 20.82 14.75 -23.45
C LYS A 728 20.61 15.53 -24.74
N ALA A 729 19.39 15.52 -25.28
CA ALA A 729 19.06 16.33 -26.46
C ALA A 729 19.17 17.84 -26.19
N ALA A 730 18.90 18.28 -24.95
CA ALA A 730 19.08 19.67 -24.54
C ALA A 730 20.55 20.03 -24.27
N TYR A 731 21.38 19.05 -23.88
CA TYR A 731 22.80 19.24 -23.54
C TYR A 731 23.73 18.24 -24.25
N PRO A 732 23.81 18.27 -25.60
CA PRO A 732 24.45 17.22 -26.39
C PRO A 732 25.98 17.20 -26.32
N HIS A 733 26.61 18.26 -25.81
CA HIS A 733 28.07 18.40 -25.72
C HIS A 733 28.69 17.75 -24.49
N TYR A 734 27.90 17.39 -23.48
CA TYR A 734 28.38 16.66 -22.31
C TYR A 734 28.25 15.15 -22.52
N GLN A 735 29.33 14.42 -22.21
CA GLN A 735 29.21 12.98 -22.04
C GLN A 735 28.44 12.67 -20.74
N LEU A 736 27.59 11.66 -20.77
CA LEU A 736 26.83 11.20 -19.61
C LEU A 736 27.43 9.91 -19.08
N TRP A 737 27.83 9.92 -17.81
CA TRP A 737 28.40 8.78 -17.11
C TRP A 737 27.48 8.32 -15.98
N MET A 738 27.52 7.02 -15.66
CA MET A 738 26.77 6.41 -14.54
C MET A 738 27.60 5.36 -13.82
N GLU A 739 27.32 5.17 -12.53
CA GLU A 739 28.11 4.31 -11.63
C GLU A 739 27.30 3.14 -11.01
N PRO A 740 26.66 2.26 -11.80
CA PRO A 740 25.90 1.14 -11.25
C PRO A 740 26.79 0.17 -10.47
N GLY A 741 26.39 -0.17 -9.24
CA GLY A 741 27.07 -1.19 -8.41
C GLY A 741 26.12 -2.32 -8.06
N ARG A 742 25.26 -2.08 -7.07
CA ARG A 742 24.30 -3.06 -6.53
C ARG A 742 23.48 -3.74 -7.63
N TYR A 743 22.98 -2.98 -8.60
CA TYR A 743 22.19 -3.50 -9.72
C TYR A 743 22.86 -4.73 -10.35
N LEU A 744 24.10 -4.58 -10.81
CA LEU A 744 24.84 -5.60 -11.55
C LEU A 744 25.03 -6.93 -10.81
N VAL A 745 25.16 -6.90 -9.48
CA VAL A 745 25.64 -8.06 -8.73
C VAL A 745 24.70 -8.56 -7.64
N ALA A 746 23.70 -7.78 -7.20
CA ALA A 746 22.81 -8.19 -6.11
C ALA A 746 22.11 -9.53 -6.41
N ASP A 747 21.33 -9.57 -7.50
CA ASP A 747 20.58 -10.77 -7.91
C ASP A 747 21.47 -11.92 -8.37
N ALA A 748 22.75 -11.66 -8.66
CA ALA A 748 23.70 -12.67 -9.10
C ALA A 748 24.28 -13.50 -7.95
N GLY A 749 24.05 -13.13 -6.67
CA GLY A 749 24.66 -13.82 -5.54
C GLY A 749 23.66 -14.33 -4.50
N VAL A 750 23.97 -15.48 -3.93
CA VAL A 750 23.25 -16.08 -2.80
C VAL A 750 24.21 -16.49 -1.69
N LEU A 751 23.73 -16.53 -0.45
CA LEU A 751 24.43 -17.08 0.70
C LEU A 751 23.75 -18.38 1.12
N LEU A 752 24.49 -19.48 1.07
CA LEU A 752 24.05 -20.80 1.52
C LEU A 752 24.46 -21.01 2.97
N ALA A 753 23.51 -21.45 3.78
CA ALA A 753 23.68 -21.75 5.20
C ALA A 753 22.96 -23.07 5.54
N LYS A 754 23.35 -23.69 6.66
CA LYS A 754 22.74 -24.93 7.15
C LYS A 754 21.95 -24.66 8.42
N VAL A 755 20.76 -25.25 8.53
CA VAL A 755 19.99 -25.24 9.78
C VAL A 755 20.76 -26.03 10.84
N THR A 756 21.02 -25.38 11.97
CA THR A 756 21.72 -26.00 13.10
C THR A 756 20.73 -26.49 14.15
N GLN A 757 19.72 -25.69 14.49
CA GLN A 757 18.77 -26.03 15.55
C GLN A 757 17.49 -25.19 15.47
N GLN A 758 16.45 -25.65 16.16
CA GLN A 758 15.21 -24.90 16.37
C GLN A 758 14.97 -24.62 17.86
N LYS A 759 14.34 -23.49 18.15
CA LYS A 759 13.97 -23.11 19.53
C LYS A 759 12.63 -22.41 19.57
N GLY A 760 11.70 -22.89 20.41
CA GLY A 760 10.45 -22.19 20.72
C GLY A 760 10.61 -21.24 21.91
N LYS A 761 9.99 -20.06 21.85
CA LYS A 761 9.87 -19.13 22.98
C LYS A 761 8.53 -18.39 22.91
N GLY A 762 7.54 -18.86 23.67
CA GLY A 762 6.16 -18.35 23.57
C GLY A 762 5.60 -18.61 22.18
N ALA A 763 5.07 -17.58 21.53
CA ALA A 763 4.55 -17.65 20.16
C ALA A 763 5.64 -17.68 19.07
N LEU A 764 6.89 -17.38 19.41
CA LEU A 764 7.98 -17.30 18.43
C LEU A 764 8.70 -18.64 18.27
N ARG A 765 9.00 -19.02 17.02
CA ARG A 765 9.92 -20.11 16.67
C ARG A 765 11.19 -19.50 16.07
N TYR A 766 12.34 -19.89 16.59
CA TYR A 766 13.65 -19.50 16.06
C TYR A 766 14.23 -20.65 15.24
N LEU A 767 14.75 -20.31 14.06
CA LEU A 767 15.50 -21.20 13.19
C LEU A 767 16.96 -20.73 13.20
N GLY A 768 17.81 -21.45 13.93
CA GLY A 768 19.24 -21.16 13.97
C GLY A 768 19.92 -21.70 12.73
N VAL A 769 20.78 -20.89 12.11
CA VAL A 769 21.65 -21.31 11.00
C VAL A 769 23.13 -21.13 11.35
N ASP A 770 24.02 -21.75 10.59
CA ASP A 770 25.47 -21.73 10.83
C ASP A 770 26.19 -20.45 10.38
N THR A 771 25.44 -19.38 10.11
CA THR A 771 25.97 -18.07 9.71
C THR A 771 25.13 -16.94 10.28
N GLY A 772 25.68 -15.73 10.35
CA GLY A 772 24.97 -14.58 10.93
C GLY A 772 25.43 -13.25 10.34
N MET A 773 25.22 -12.19 11.11
CA MET A 773 25.59 -10.81 10.78
C MET A 773 27.08 -10.63 10.47
N ASN A 774 27.94 -11.56 10.91
CA ASN A 774 29.36 -11.55 10.57
C ASN A 774 29.58 -11.82 9.07
N SER A 775 28.75 -12.67 8.46
CA SER A 775 28.81 -12.98 7.03
C SER A 775 27.95 -12.01 6.22
N LEU A 776 26.75 -11.71 6.70
CA LEU A 776 25.78 -10.84 6.03
C LEU A 776 25.23 -9.82 7.02
N ILE A 777 25.91 -8.68 7.15
CA ILE A 777 25.58 -7.64 8.13
C ILE A 777 24.35 -6.80 7.74
N ARG A 778 23.91 -6.87 6.49
CA ARG A 778 22.89 -5.95 5.94
C ARG A 778 21.56 -5.96 6.69
N PRO A 779 20.98 -7.13 7.07
CA PRO A 779 19.78 -7.14 7.91
C PRO A 779 19.99 -6.39 9.23
N ALA A 780 21.12 -6.60 9.91
CA ALA A 780 21.41 -5.93 11.18
C ALA A 780 21.74 -4.43 11.03
N LEU A 781 22.31 -4.01 9.91
CA LEU A 781 22.81 -2.64 9.71
C LEU A 781 21.77 -1.69 9.08
N TYR A 782 20.97 -2.23 8.17
CA TYR A 782 20.04 -1.49 7.29
C TYR A 782 18.59 -1.96 7.38
N ASP A 783 18.29 -2.96 8.23
CA ASP A 783 17.02 -3.70 8.19
C ASP A 783 16.72 -4.26 6.79
N ALA A 784 17.78 -4.59 6.03
CA ALA A 784 17.65 -5.03 4.65
C ALA A 784 16.91 -6.36 4.57
N TRP A 785 15.83 -6.38 3.81
CA TRP A 785 15.11 -7.61 3.51
C TRP A 785 15.87 -8.43 2.45
N HIS A 786 15.98 -9.73 2.69
CA HIS A 786 16.47 -10.71 1.74
C HIS A 786 15.45 -11.86 1.66
N GLU A 787 15.25 -12.41 0.47
CA GLU A 787 14.44 -13.62 0.32
C GLU A 787 15.19 -14.78 0.98
N ILE A 788 14.52 -15.45 1.91
CA ILE A 788 15.06 -16.62 2.58
C ILE A 788 14.17 -17.81 2.22
N VAL A 789 14.77 -18.87 1.71
CA VAL A 789 14.06 -20.12 1.37
C VAL A 789 14.77 -21.32 1.99
N ASN A 790 14.00 -22.36 2.32
CA ASN A 790 14.55 -23.68 2.59
C ASN A 790 14.78 -24.38 1.24
N LEU A 791 16.02 -24.33 0.73
CA LEU A 791 16.38 -24.85 -0.58
C LEU A 791 16.21 -26.38 -0.66
N SER A 792 16.42 -27.09 0.45
CA SER A 792 16.18 -28.53 0.55
C SER A 792 14.70 -28.88 0.34
N ARG A 793 13.79 -28.00 0.74
CA ARG A 793 12.33 -28.23 0.77
C ARG A 793 11.54 -27.21 -0.05
N LEU A 794 12.13 -26.67 -1.12
CA LEU A 794 11.60 -25.50 -1.84
C LEU A 794 10.15 -25.65 -2.31
N ASP A 795 9.74 -26.87 -2.68
CA ASP A 795 8.41 -27.17 -3.21
C ASP A 795 7.39 -27.59 -2.13
N GLU A 796 7.82 -27.68 -0.87
CA GLU A 796 6.93 -27.97 0.25
C GLU A 796 6.14 -26.71 0.68
N PRO A 797 4.92 -26.86 1.19
CA PRO A 797 4.11 -25.72 1.62
C PRO A 797 4.75 -25.00 2.81
N ALA A 798 4.87 -23.67 2.73
CA ALA A 798 5.41 -22.82 3.79
C ALA A 798 4.43 -22.65 4.96
N THR A 799 4.36 -23.65 5.84
CA THR A 799 3.40 -23.73 6.95
C THR A 799 3.91 -23.17 8.27
N ALA A 800 5.23 -23.05 8.46
CA ALA A 800 5.87 -22.63 9.69
C ALA A 800 6.36 -21.17 9.61
N LEU A 801 6.27 -20.44 10.71
CA LEU A 801 6.75 -19.06 10.84
C LEU A 801 8.00 -19.04 11.73
N TYR A 802 9.13 -18.55 11.21
CA TYR A 802 10.41 -18.55 11.91
C TYR A 802 11.05 -17.16 12.00
N GLN A 803 11.78 -16.95 13.09
CA GLN A 803 12.85 -15.95 13.21
C GLN A 803 14.16 -16.65 12.82
N VAL A 804 14.71 -16.32 11.64
CA VAL A 804 15.96 -16.88 11.13
C VAL A 804 17.13 -16.11 11.73
N VAL A 805 17.95 -16.79 12.54
CA VAL A 805 18.98 -16.17 13.37
C VAL A 805 20.32 -16.88 13.20
N GLY A 806 21.40 -16.12 13.38
CA GLY A 806 22.74 -16.66 13.34
C GLY A 806 23.30 -17.09 14.70
N PRO A 807 24.57 -17.52 14.73
CA PRO A 807 25.25 -18.01 15.94
C PRO A 807 26.09 -16.94 16.66
N ILE A 808 25.96 -15.65 16.31
CA ILE A 808 26.68 -14.53 16.91
C ILE A 808 25.96 -14.12 18.20
N CYS A 809 26.75 -13.88 19.26
CA CYS A 809 26.23 -13.44 20.55
C CYS A 809 25.91 -11.92 20.51
N GLU A 810 24.97 -11.54 19.66
CA GLU A 810 24.48 -10.17 19.54
C GLU A 810 22.97 -10.21 19.32
N SER A 811 22.25 -9.27 19.93
CA SER A 811 20.77 -9.24 19.83
C SER A 811 20.31 -8.93 18.40
N GLY A 812 21.15 -8.25 17.63
CA GLY A 812 20.93 -7.93 16.22
C GLY A 812 21.29 -9.05 15.25
N ASP A 813 21.73 -10.23 15.70
CA ASP A 813 22.06 -11.36 14.81
C ASP A 813 20.82 -12.09 14.27
N VAL A 814 20.00 -11.33 13.56
CA VAL A 814 18.75 -11.75 12.94
C VAL A 814 18.89 -11.56 11.44
N LEU A 815 18.90 -12.66 10.70
CA LEU A 815 19.00 -12.63 9.24
C LEU A 815 17.62 -12.41 8.59
N GLY A 816 16.55 -12.81 9.28
CA GLY A 816 15.19 -12.56 8.82
C GLY A 816 14.14 -12.80 9.89
N SER A 817 13.23 -11.85 10.04
CA SER A 817 12.11 -11.95 10.97
C SER A 817 10.83 -12.43 10.30
N ASP A 818 10.02 -13.20 11.04
CA ASP A 818 8.69 -13.70 10.63
C ASP A 818 8.67 -14.32 9.22
N ARG A 819 9.67 -15.15 8.93
CA ARG A 819 9.83 -15.85 7.66
C ARG A 819 8.93 -17.08 7.61
N ARG A 820 8.03 -17.12 6.62
CA ARG A 820 7.26 -18.34 6.33
C ARG A 820 8.12 -19.30 5.53
N LEU A 821 8.38 -20.47 6.11
CA LEU A 821 9.16 -21.54 5.48
C LEU A 821 8.43 -22.87 5.66
N PRO A 822 8.76 -23.89 4.85
CA PRO A 822 8.42 -25.27 5.18
C PRO A 822 8.91 -25.65 6.58
N GLU A 823 8.32 -26.67 7.19
CA GLU A 823 8.84 -27.22 8.44
C GLU A 823 10.29 -27.65 8.24
N ALA A 824 11.21 -26.91 8.87
CA ALA A 824 12.63 -27.12 8.70
C ALA A 824 13.14 -28.21 9.65
N SER A 825 14.26 -28.83 9.30
CA SER A 825 14.98 -29.79 10.15
C SER A 825 16.46 -29.43 10.21
N GLU A 826 17.15 -29.89 11.26
CA GLU A 826 18.61 -29.79 11.31
C GLU A 826 19.22 -30.42 10.05
N GLY A 827 20.21 -29.73 9.47
CA GLY A 827 20.87 -30.15 8.23
C GLY A 827 20.23 -29.64 6.95
N ASP A 828 19.00 -29.11 6.99
CA ASP A 828 18.39 -28.47 5.82
C ASP A 828 19.24 -27.27 5.35
N VAL A 829 19.31 -27.07 4.05
CA VAL A 829 20.03 -25.95 3.44
C VAL A 829 19.08 -24.77 3.28
N VAL A 830 19.45 -23.65 3.89
CA VAL A 830 18.78 -22.36 3.74
C VAL A 830 19.55 -21.52 2.74
N LEU A 831 18.85 -20.93 1.78
CA LEU A 831 19.39 -19.99 0.82
C LEU A 831 18.88 -18.59 1.17
N ILE A 832 19.81 -17.63 1.25
CA ILE A 832 19.53 -16.20 1.40
C ILE A 832 19.86 -15.53 0.06
N ALA A 833 18.86 -15.04 -0.64
CA ALA A 833 19.00 -14.45 -1.97
C ALA A 833 19.54 -13.01 -1.91
N GLN A 834 19.87 -12.46 -3.09
CA GLN A 834 20.35 -11.08 -3.26
C GLN A 834 21.60 -10.72 -2.43
N ALA A 835 22.42 -11.72 -2.13
CA ALA A 835 23.60 -11.59 -1.29
C ALA A 835 24.87 -11.23 -2.11
N GLY A 836 24.73 -11.00 -3.42
CA GLY A 836 25.86 -10.70 -4.30
C GLY A 836 26.42 -9.28 -4.18
N ALA A 837 25.64 -8.34 -3.63
CA ALA A 837 26.10 -6.98 -3.35
C ALA A 837 26.19 -6.73 -1.84
N TYR A 838 27.29 -6.15 -1.36
CA TYR A 838 27.47 -5.77 0.04
C TYR A 838 27.29 -6.94 1.04
N GLY A 839 27.48 -8.19 0.57
CA GLY A 839 27.55 -9.39 1.40
C GLY A 839 28.99 -9.57 1.88
N LYS A 840 29.76 -10.41 1.17
CA LYS A 840 31.15 -10.71 1.50
C LYS A 840 32.04 -9.48 1.75
N VAL A 841 31.93 -8.44 0.93
CA VAL A 841 32.75 -7.22 1.07
C VAL A 841 32.50 -6.47 2.38
N MET A 842 31.39 -6.74 3.08
CA MET A 842 31.09 -6.21 4.41
C MET A 842 31.18 -7.29 5.51
N SER A 843 31.70 -8.48 5.21
CA SER A 843 31.88 -9.52 6.22
C SER A 843 32.99 -9.13 7.20
N SER A 844 32.91 -9.65 8.42
CA SER A 844 33.90 -9.38 9.46
C SER A 844 34.25 -10.65 10.24
N PRO A 845 35.48 -10.75 10.77
CA PRO A 845 35.89 -11.83 11.66
C PRO A 845 35.34 -11.63 13.08
N TYR A 846 34.19 -10.98 13.23
CA TYR A 846 33.58 -10.70 14.54
C TYR A 846 33.32 -12.00 15.29
N ASN A 847 33.59 -12.00 16.60
CA ASN A 847 33.65 -13.21 17.45
C ASN A 847 34.64 -14.29 16.97
N LEU A 848 35.66 -13.92 16.17
CA LEU A 848 36.65 -14.84 15.59
C LEU A 848 36.01 -16.01 14.85
N ARG A 849 34.86 -15.77 14.22
CA ARG A 849 34.20 -16.74 13.36
C ARG A 849 34.87 -16.77 11.99
N ASP A 850 34.94 -17.96 11.42
CA ASP A 850 35.46 -18.13 10.07
C ASP A 850 34.61 -17.39 9.04
N ASP A 851 35.31 -16.90 8.02
CA ASP A 851 34.72 -16.19 6.90
C ASP A 851 33.96 -17.17 5.97
N ALA A 852 32.78 -16.77 5.50
CA ALA A 852 32.07 -17.53 4.47
C ALA A 852 32.90 -17.60 3.18
N GLY A 853 33.06 -18.81 2.62
CA GLY A 853 33.79 -19.02 1.36
C GLY A 853 33.02 -18.48 0.15
N GLU A 854 33.70 -18.30 -0.99
CA GLU A 854 33.11 -17.80 -2.23
C GLU A 854 33.27 -18.80 -3.37
N VAL A 855 32.21 -19.05 -4.14
CA VAL A 855 32.19 -19.97 -5.28
C VAL A 855 31.60 -19.25 -6.50
N ILE A 856 32.19 -19.50 -7.67
CA ILE A 856 31.73 -18.95 -8.95
C ILE A 856 31.01 -20.04 -9.75
N LEU A 857 29.82 -19.70 -10.25
CA LEU A 857 29.14 -20.40 -11.33
C LEU A 857 29.27 -19.53 -12.58
N ASP A 858 29.90 -20.09 -13.60
CA ASP A 858 30.07 -19.46 -14.91
C ASP A 858 29.40 -20.28 -15.99
#